data_AF-Q4E577-F1
#
_entry.id   AF-Q4E577-F1
#
_cell.length_a   1.000
_cell.length_b   1.000
_cell.length_c   1.000
_cell.angle_alpha   90.00
_cell.angle_beta   90.00
_cell.angle_gamma   90.00
#
_symmetry.space_group_name_H-M   'P 1'
#
loop_
_entity.id
_entity.type
_entity.pdbx_description
1 polymer ?
#
loop_
_entity_poly.entity_id
_entity_poly.type
_entity_poly.pdbx_seq_one_letter_code
_entity_poly.pdbx_strand_id
1 'polypeptide(L)'
;MTDVPSALGDAMDISQSSAVVILNTLVEEGRLIEERSEYLKQKFKEIHNRVLAVYKRDNFLLKRARQLRKELESQKEQIIVRGNNAREDDAEIQRLKKLLLEAETELSDAQERESILQVEALEFDRKKHTMLLEREDALAAEEARLRPRMEAIQAEMSAMGKEVEEMAAEMTNVVSKREDILAQEAECKEELARWSTVMADAAKQLSNVENAPERAIRQTQLVVKSYQAAQIELGALDDKLQVQSDIISKLELKKNTRNTDYVQALANLQKLKAQLESKRTTLATLNTSLEMELEARQGYQQRIAQLEQLIQTTNVAREKEIGEVEHVRREKERVGMEYMELEHTVSKIIRDQNEVKNNIVSAKKRLERVQNKRKQNTQRIRETQRELEQRQRAFIKEQNRGKEFVTKAESIREDIEAIKGEIAERALQEEAKHRETQALVLRRQELNRDCGRENSRIAIGKNELRMKGMYVNDVRKRKEELEQRLSAMMDVFQKIKTERGQKAAQIQAITQKMTEMSEKKKIVENELVVLCRESALKETELVKKKRQVQELRQVCKNLRMEKNRQRKSLEKAFEDERNVKINVQRTNAQIADLEQEMNGVKLRYHDLIEKRNYAGVQVLDRNDELCVLYERVNAQEKAINNGVLMNNARDEEIRTLRIKLADLCREVDVVRQSIPKVKELEEQLAKLTDDIDDERWKVEVLENDLTNPKNSHRWRLIKRTTAGRAFPAETESTPQDVNGTTQASFAVPRLCGGVDGPSDEFLHLQQRCQELEERVNAVNERIREKDLILEEVTELSSRLGEQAKTGREFTLALAKKANSHHSSIRAKTRQMMATVSELSIFQASAIQLQQEVQRLEGLVEEAERLMEQGEAPFVEAEELYLREVEARQRYASIIRRRKEAEAEVTAASMNFLTTAEQRPNAYIPDDDLGVPKPYGALVPFKPTPTVQSSRFYGRQLESYQSREITARPGNTELSVDHACRRRLYAVKKPNHLSATN
;
A
#
# COMPACT_ATOMS: atom_id res chain seq x y z
N MET A 1 -60.55 -71.24 -43.42
CA MET A 1 -60.39 -71.87 -44.75
C MET A 1 -60.56 -73.37 -44.59
N THR A 2 -61.77 -73.80 -44.31
CA THR A 2 -62.06 -75.10 -43.68
C THR A 2 -63.33 -75.72 -44.28
N ASP A 3 -63.52 -75.51 -45.59
CA ASP A 3 -64.80 -75.69 -46.28
C ASP A 3 -64.65 -76.50 -47.57
N VAL A 4 -64.08 -77.71 -47.47
CA VAL A 4 -64.25 -78.75 -48.50
C VAL A 4 -64.43 -80.16 -47.89
N PRO A 5 -65.61 -80.49 -47.32
CA PRO A 5 -66.00 -81.90 -47.08
C PRO A 5 -66.99 -82.45 -48.11
N SER A 6 -67.86 -81.59 -48.69
CA SER A 6 -69.09 -82.02 -49.38
C SER A 6 -68.85 -82.88 -50.63
N ALA A 7 -67.88 -82.52 -51.47
CA ALA A 7 -67.61 -83.15 -52.78
C ALA A 7 -66.99 -84.58 -52.72
N LEU A 8 -67.10 -85.27 -51.57
CA LEU A 8 -66.62 -86.65 -51.37
C LEU A 8 -67.71 -87.63 -50.92
N GLY A 9 -68.97 -87.19 -50.79
CA GLY A 9 -70.12 -88.06 -50.55
C GLY A 9 -70.35 -89.01 -51.74
N ASP A 10 -70.58 -88.44 -52.92
CA ASP A 10 -70.92 -89.16 -54.16
C ASP A 10 -69.89 -90.25 -54.53
N ALA A 11 -68.60 -90.00 -54.25
CA ALA A 11 -67.51 -90.94 -54.53
C ALA A 11 -67.57 -92.25 -53.70
N MET A 12 -68.41 -92.30 -52.65
CA MET A 12 -68.65 -93.50 -51.84
C MET A 12 -69.87 -94.32 -52.29
N ASP A 13 -70.72 -93.81 -53.20
CA ASP A 13 -71.78 -94.63 -53.79
C ASP A 13 -71.22 -95.44 -54.97
N ILE A 14 -71.40 -96.76 -54.87
CA ILE A 14 -70.87 -97.76 -55.80
C ILE A 14 -72.02 -98.45 -56.55
N SER A 15 -73.28 -98.12 -56.24
CA SER A 15 -74.47 -98.73 -56.85
C SER A 15 -74.49 -98.60 -58.38
N GLN A 16 -74.04 -97.46 -58.90
CA GLN A 16 -73.95 -97.15 -60.33
C GLN A 16 -72.60 -97.54 -60.96
N SER A 17 -71.69 -98.20 -60.22
CA SER A 17 -70.42 -98.67 -60.80
C SER A 17 -70.68 -99.69 -61.90
N SER A 18 -70.07 -99.51 -63.07
CA SER A 18 -70.16 -100.45 -64.20
C SER A 18 -69.90 -101.91 -63.79
N ALA A 19 -68.97 -102.15 -62.87
CA ALA A 19 -68.71 -103.49 -62.34
C ALA A 19 -69.88 -104.07 -61.52
N VAL A 20 -70.59 -103.24 -60.75
CA VAL A 20 -71.77 -103.66 -59.97
C VAL A 20 -72.97 -103.89 -60.89
N VAL A 21 -73.16 -103.04 -61.92
CA VAL A 21 -74.19 -103.20 -62.95
C VAL A 21 -73.99 -104.52 -63.72
N ILE A 22 -72.77 -104.82 -64.18
CA ILE A 22 -72.44 -106.08 -64.86
C ILE A 22 -72.66 -107.30 -63.94
N LEU A 23 -72.40 -107.17 -62.64
CA LEU A 23 -72.68 -108.22 -61.66
C LEU A 23 -74.18 -108.39 -61.34
N ASN A 24 -75.05 -107.44 -61.70
CA ASN A 24 -76.49 -107.62 -61.68
C ASN A 24 -76.97 -108.32 -62.95
N THR A 25 -76.60 -107.83 -64.14
CA THR A 25 -77.05 -108.41 -65.42
C THR A 25 -76.65 -109.87 -65.58
N LEU A 26 -75.49 -110.29 -65.05
CA LEU A 26 -75.06 -111.69 -65.08
C LEU A 26 -75.84 -112.63 -64.12
N VAL A 27 -76.52 -112.07 -63.11
CA VAL A 27 -77.49 -112.79 -62.27
C VAL A 27 -78.83 -112.87 -62.98
N GLU A 28 -79.27 -111.78 -63.61
CA GLU A 28 -80.50 -111.72 -64.43
C GLU A 28 -80.43 -112.68 -65.63
N GLU A 29 -79.26 -112.85 -66.25
CA GLU A 29 -79.00 -113.88 -67.27
C GLU A 29 -78.90 -115.33 -66.71
N GLY A 30 -78.99 -115.52 -65.39
CA GLY A 30 -78.87 -116.83 -64.73
C GLY A 30 -77.47 -117.47 -64.81
N ARG A 31 -76.44 -116.74 -65.27
CA ARG A 31 -75.06 -117.25 -65.41
C ARG A 31 -74.26 -117.23 -64.12
N LEU A 32 -74.70 -116.45 -63.13
CA LEU A 32 -74.04 -116.30 -61.83
C LEU A 32 -75.05 -116.45 -60.70
N ILE A 33 -74.72 -117.32 -59.74
CA ILE A 33 -75.47 -117.51 -58.49
C ILE A 33 -75.36 -116.22 -57.65
N GLU A 34 -76.46 -115.80 -57.01
CA GLU A 34 -76.54 -114.55 -56.24
C GLU A 34 -75.42 -114.42 -55.20
N GLU A 35 -75.18 -115.45 -54.39
CA GLU A 35 -74.08 -115.51 -53.40
C GLU A 35 -72.72 -115.13 -54.01
N ARG A 36 -72.47 -115.56 -55.26
CA ARG A 36 -71.21 -115.29 -55.97
C ARG A 36 -71.16 -113.87 -56.52
N SER A 37 -72.30 -113.32 -56.95
CA SER A 37 -72.43 -111.90 -57.30
C SER A 37 -72.23 -111.00 -56.08
N GLU A 38 -72.84 -111.33 -54.93
CA GLU A 38 -72.64 -110.61 -53.67
C GLU A 38 -71.20 -110.63 -53.19
N TYR A 39 -70.55 -111.80 -53.21
CA TYR A 39 -69.12 -111.92 -52.88
C TYR A 39 -68.25 -111.01 -53.78
N LEU A 40 -68.54 -110.95 -55.08
CA LEU A 40 -67.81 -110.10 -56.02
C LEU A 40 -68.11 -108.60 -55.83
N LYS A 41 -69.37 -108.23 -55.54
CA LYS A 41 -69.76 -106.87 -55.15
C LYS A 41 -69.07 -106.43 -53.85
N GLN A 42 -69.00 -107.31 -52.86
CA GLN A 42 -68.31 -107.06 -51.59
C GLN A 42 -66.80 -106.90 -51.80
N LYS A 43 -66.16 -107.76 -52.61
CA LYS A 43 -64.76 -107.60 -53.02
C LYS A 43 -64.51 -106.29 -53.77
N PHE A 44 -65.40 -105.90 -54.67
CA PHE A 44 -65.30 -104.60 -55.37
C PHE A 44 -65.40 -103.43 -54.39
N LYS A 45 -66.33 -103.49 -53.42
CA LYS A 45 -66.50 -102.49 -52.36
C LYS A 45 -65.30 -102.40 -51.42
N GLU A 46 -64.69 -103.54 -51.05
CA GLU A 46 -63.41 -103.57 -50.31
C GLU A 46 -62.29 -102.86 -51.09
N ILE A 47 -62.13 -103.18 -52.39
CA ILE A 47 -61.09 -102.61 -53.25
C ILE A 47 -61.31 -101.10 -53.43
N HIS A 48 -62.54 -100.66 -53.76
CA HIS A 48 -62.88 -99.25 -53.93
C HIS A 48 -62.64 -98.44 -52.65
N ASN A 49 -63.07 -98.94 -51.49
CA ASN A 49 -62.79 -98.31 -50.21
C ASN A 49 -61.29 -98.21 -49.92
N ARG A 50 -60.50 -99.22 -50.29
CA ARG A 50 -59.04 -99.23 -50.11
C ARG A 50 -58.34 -98.25 -51.06
N VAL A 51 -58.83 -98.11 -52.30
CA VAL A 51 -58.38 -97.10 -53.28
C VAL A 51 -58.72 -95.69 -52.80
N LEU A 52 -59.94 -95.44 -52.30
CA LEU A 52 -60.32 -94.16 -51.68
C LEU A 52 -59.47 -93.84 -50.45
N ALA A 53 -59.12 -94.82 -49.63
CA ALA A 53 -58.23 -94.64 -48.48
C ALA A 53 -56.80 -94.26 -48.92
N VAL A 54 -56.29 -94.87 -50.00
CA VAL A 54 -55.01 -94.47 -50.63
C VAL A 54 -55.09 -93.05 -51.16
N TYR A 55 -56.11 -92.68 -51.95
CA TYR A 55 -56.25 -91.31 -52.48
C TYR A 55 -56.42 -90.24 -51.38
N LYS A 56 -57.10 -90.56 -50.26
CA LYS A 56 -57.18 -89.69 -49.08
C LYS A 56 -55.81 -89.53 -48.41
N ARG A 57 -55.03 -90.61 -48.27
CA ARG A 57 -53.66 -90.60 -47.73
C ARG A 57 -52.70 -89.81 -48.63
N ASP A 58 -52.75 -90.01 -49.94
CA ASP A 58 -51.94 -89.27 -50.91
C ASP A 58 -52.28 -87.78 -50.92
N ASN A 59 -53.56 -87.39 -50.91
CA ASN A 59 -53.94 -85.99 -50.81
C ASN A 59 -53.43 -85.34 -49.51
N PHE A 60 -53.49 -86.06 -48.39
CA PHE A 60 -52.95 -85.58 -47.12
C PHE A 60 -51.42 -85.44 -47.16
N LEU A 61 -50.71 -86.42 -47.70
CA LEU A 61 -49.25 -86.36 -47.90
C LEU A 61 -48.84 -85.23 -48.85
N LEU A 62 -49.59 -85.01 -49.94
CA LEU A 62 -49.35 -83.92 -50.89
C LEU A 62 -49.55 -82.54 -50.24
N LYS A 63 -50.60 -82.40 -49.42
CA LYS A 63 -50.83 -81.17 -48.61
C LYS A 63 -49.70 -80.95 -47.60
N ARG A 64 -49.30 -81.98 -46.85
CA ARG A 64 -48.21 -81.89 -45.87
C ARG A 64 -46.86 -81.59 -46.53
N ALA A 65 -46.56 -82.18 -47.69
CA ALA A 65 -45.36 -81.89 -48.47
C ALA A 65 -45.33 -80.45 -49.02
N ARG A 66 -46.49 -79.92 -49.47
CA ARG A 66 -46.62 -78.50 -49.87
C ARG A 66 -46.42 -77.55 -48.69
N GLN A 67 -46.90 -77.93 -47.50
CA GLN A 67 -46.75 -77.12 -46.29
C GLN A 67 -45.30 -77.12 -45.76
N LEU A 68 -44.67 -78.29 -45.65
CA LEU A 68 -43.25 -78.42 -45.29
C LEU A 68 -42.33 -77.67 -46.28
N ARG A 69 -42.68 -77.60 -47.57
CA ARG A 69 -41.97 -76.75 -48.54
C ARG A 69 -42.09 -75.25 -48.22
N LYS A 70 -43.29 -74.75 -47.85
CA LYS A 70 -43.46 -73.35 -47.44
C LYS A 70 -42.67 -73.01 -46.18
N GLU A 71 -42.68 -73.91 -45.20
CA GLU A 71 -41.91 -73.77 -43.95
C GLU A 71 -40.39 -73.75 -44.24
N LEU A 72 -39.91 -74.62 -45.13
CA LEU A 72 -38.52 -74.64 -45.58
C LEU A 72 -38.13 -73.37 -46.37
N GLU A 73 -38.99 -72.86 -47.25
CA GLU A 73 -38.74 -71.60 -47.98
C GLU A 73 -38.67 -70.41 -47.00
N SER A 74 -39.58 -70.34 -46.03
CA SER A 74 -39.57 -69.31 -44.98
C SER A 74 -38.31 -69.35 -44.11
N GLN A 75 -37.84 -70.54 -43.74
CA GLN A 75 -36.59 -70.68 -42.99
C GLN A 75 -35.35 -70.24 -43.80
N LYS A 76 -35.29 -70.55 -45.10
CA LYS A 76 -34.21 -70.04 -45.98
C LYS A 76 -34.23 -68.52 -46.04
N GLU A 77 -35.41 -67.92 -46.18
CA GLU A 77 -35.58 -66.47 -46.27
C GLU A 77 -35.13 -65.77 -44.97
N GLN A 78 -35.48 -66.34 -43.80
CA GLN A 78 -34.96 -65.87 -42.50
C GLN A 78 -33.43 -66.01 -42.37
N ILE A 79 -32.83 -67.08 -42.89
CA ILE A 79 -31.37 -67.27 -42.92
C ILE A 79 -30.70 -66.22 -43.82
N ILE A 80 -31.30 -65.90 -44.98
CA ILE A 80 -30.79 -64.86 -45.89
C ILE A 80 -30.86 -63.49 -45.22
N VAL A 81 -31.96 -63.14 -44.56
CA VAL A 81 -32.09 -61.87 -43.81
C VAL A 81 -31.02 -61.77 -42.72
N ARG A 82 -30.90 -62.78 -41.84
CA ARG A 82 -29.87 -62.79 -40.79
C ARG A 82 -28.44 -62.72 -41.36
N GLY A 83 -28.18 -63.37 -42.48
CA GLY A 83 -26.89 -63.33 -43.18
C GLY A 83 -26.58 -62.01 -43.90
N ASN A 84 -27.59 -61.15 -44.13
CA ASN A 84 -27.38 -59.78 -44.59
C ASN A 84 -27.10 -58.85 -43.40
N ASN A 85 -27.92 -58.89 -42.35
CA ASN A 85 -27.72 -58.10 -41.13
C ASN A 85 -26.29 -58.28 -40.57
N ALA A 86 -25.81 -59.52 -40.45
CA ALA A 86 -24.47 -59.81 -39.94
C ALA A 86 -23.33 -59.17 -40.78
N ARG A 87 -23.55 -58.91 -42.08
CA ARG A 87 -22.59 -58.21 -42.95
C ARG A 87 -22.64 -56.70 -42.78
N GLU A 88 -23.83 -56.16 -42.50
CA GLU A 88 -24.01 -54.74 -42.16
C GLU A 88 -23.37 -54.45 -40.79
N ASP A 89 -23.56 -55.34 -39.81
CA ASP A 89 -22.90 -55.32 -38.51
C ASP A 89 -21.35 -55.41 -38.65
N ASP A 90 -20.82 -56.37 -39.41
CA ASP A 90 -19.37 -56.50 -39.68
C ASP A 90 -18.79 -55.25 -40.36
N ALA A 91 -19.54 -54.61 -41.26
CA ALA A 91 -19.12 -53.40 -41.95
C ALA A 91 -19.07 -52.18 -41.02
N GLU A 92 -20.07 -52.02 -40.14
CA GLU A 92 -20.08 -50.94 -39.14
C GLU A 92 -19.02 -51.18 -38.05
N ILE A 93 -18.78 -52.44 -37.65
CA ILE A 93 -17.66 -52.79 -36.74
C ILE A 93 -16.31 -52.44 -37.38
N GLN A 94 -16.11 -52.67 -38.67
CA GLN A 94 -14.89 -52.25 -39.39
C GLN A 94 -14.78 -50.71 -39.48
N ARG A 95 -15.89 -50.01 -39.73
CA ARG A 95 -15.94 -48.55 -39.73
C ARG A 95 -15.59 -47.96 -38.36
N LEU A 96 -16.17 -48.50 -37.28
CA LEU A 96 -15.92 -48.06 -35.91
C LEU A 96 -14.48 -48.37 -35.46
N LYS A 97 -13.94 -49.55 -35.81
CA LYS A 97 -12.52 -49.87 -35.58
C LYS A 97 -11.58 -48.90 -36.28
N LYS A 98 -11.90 -48.47 -37.51
CA LYS A 98 -11.11 -47.46 -38.20
C LYS A 98 -11.18 -46.09 -37.50
N LEU A 99 -12.37 -45.64 -37.13
CA LEU A 99 -12.55 -44.36 -36.41
C LEU A 99 -11.86 -44.36 -35.03
N LEU A 100 -11.85 -45.51 -34.35
CA LEU A 100 -11.14 -45.69 -33.08
C LEU A 100 -9.62 -45.61 -33.27
N LEU A 101 -9.07 -46.26 -34.31
CA LEU A 101 -7.64 -46.15 -34.64
C LEU A 101 -7.24 -44.71 -35.00
N GLU A 102 -8.07 -44.00 -35.77
CA GLU A 102 -7.86 -42.58 -36.11
C GLU A 102 -7.84 -41.71 -34.83
N ALA A 103 -8.77 -41.93 -33.90
CA ALA A 103 -8.81 -41.23 -32.61
C ALA A 103 -7.65 -41.59 -31.66
N GLU A 104 -7.18 -42.85 -31.67
CA GLU A 104 -6.00 -43.28 -30.92
C GLU A 104 -4.72 -42.59 -31.45
N THR A 105 -4.59 -42.41 -32.77
CA THR A 105 -3.48 -41.63 -33.34
C THR A 105 -3.57 -40.14 -33.00
N GLU A 106 -4.75 -39.51 -33.08
CA GLU A 106 -4.92 -38.11 -32.68
C GLU A 106 -4.61 -37.89 -31.19
N LEU A 107 -4.92 -38.87 -30.32
CA LEU A 107 -4.57 -38.85 -28.91
C LEU A 107 -3.06 -38.98 -28.68
N SER A 108 -2.38 -39.85 -29.41
CA SER A 108 -0.91 -39.99 -29.35
C SER A 108 -0.22 -38.69 -29.77
N ASP A 109 -0.60 -38.12 -30.91
CA ASP A 109 -0.04 -36.85 -31.38
C ASP A 109 -0.30 -35.69 -30.40
N ALA A 110 -1.41 -35.74 -29.65
CA ALA A 110 -1.74 -34.75 -28.61
C ALA A 110 -0.87 -34.93 -27.36
N GLN A 111 -0.63 -36.17 -26.93
CA GLN A 111 0.25 -36.49 -25.80
C GLN A 111 1.72 -36.14 -26.11
N GLU A 112 2.20 -36.41 -27.33
CA GLU A 112 3.54 -35.97 -27.77
C GLU A 112 3.66 -34.45 -27.72
N ARG A 113 2.67 -33.71 -28.27
CA ARG A 113 2.62 -32.25 -28.21
C ARG A 113 2.58 -31.71 -26.77
N GLU A 114 1.84 -32.35 -25.87
CA GLU A 114 1.86 -31.96 -24.46
C GLU A 114 3.24 -32.20 -23.82
N SER A 115 3.88 -33.34 -24.11
CA SER A 115 5.20 -33.66 -23.57
C SER A 115 6.30 -32.67 -24.01
N ILE A 116 6.23 -32.20 -25.26
CA ILE A 116 7.14 -31.16 -25.79
C ILE A 116 6.93 -29.84 -25.04
N LEU A 117 5.66 -29.40 -24.88
CA LEU A 117 5.34 -28.18 -24.15
C LEU A 117 5.74 -28.24 -22.66
N GLN A 118 5.64 -29.41 -22.02
CA GLN A 118 6.14 -29.63 -20.66
C GLN A 118 7.67 -29.50 -20.58
N VAL A 119 8.42 -30.02 -21.57
CA VAL A 119 9.88 -29.86 -21.64
C VAL A 119 10.28 -28.40 -21.90
N GLU A 120 9.60 -27.70 -22.81
CA GLU A 120 9.83 -26.27 -23.06
C GLU A 120 9.59 -25.42 -21.80
N ALA A 121 8.50 -25.67 -21.07
CA ALA A 121 8.20 -24.98 -19.81
C ALA A 121 9.30 -25.19 -18.77
N LEU A 122 9.81 -26.42 -18.63
CA LEU A 122 10.93 -26.74 -17.73
C LEU A 122 12.24 -26.09 -18.18
N GLU A 123 12.49 -25.92 -19.49
CA GLU A 123 13.61 -25.13 -19.98
C GLU A 123 13.47 -23.64 -19.67
N PHE A 124 12.28 -23.06 -19.84
CA PHE A 124 12.05 -21.65 -19.52
C PHE A 124 12.19 -21.37 -18.02
N ASP A 125 11.71 -22.26 -17.15
CA ASP A 125 11.94 -22.12 -15.71
C ASP A 125 13.41 -22.31 -15.33
N ARG A 126 14.16 -23.23 -15.96
CA ARG A 126 15.63 -23.32 -15.79
C ARG A 126 16.33 -22.03 -16.20
N LYS A 127 16.02 -21.47 -17.37
CA LYS A 127 16.58 -20.19 -17.87
C LYS A 127 16.21 -19.02 -16.95
N LYS A 128 15.02 -19.03 -16.36
CA LYS A 128 14.60 -18.05 -15.34
C LYS A 128 15.40 -18.20 -14.04
N HIS A 129 15.66 -19.43 -13.59
CA HIS A 129 16.45 -19.69 -12.39
C HIS A 129 17.93 -19.30 -12.55
N THR A 130 18.55 -19.54 -13.71
CA THR A 130 19.93 -19.07 -13.96
C THR A 130 20.01 -17.54 -13.96
N MET A 131 19.07 -16.84 -14.61
CA MET A 131 19.05 -15.36 -14.58
C MET A 131 18.73 -14.76 -13.20
N LEU A 132 18.05 -15.50 -12.31
CA LEU A 132 17.88 -15.08 -10.92
C LEU A 132 19.18 -15.19 -10.12
N LEU A 133 19.95 -16.27 -10.32
CA LEU A 133 21.27 -16.45 -9.71
C LEU A 133 22.27 -15.41 -10.20
N GLU A 134 22.37 -15.19 -11.53
CA GLU A 134 23.23 -14.15 -12.13
C GLU A 134 22.94 -12.75 -11.57
N ARG A 135 21.66 -12.46 -11.30
CA ARG A 135 21.23 -11.19 -10.67
C ARG A 135 21.60 -11.12 -9.19
N GLU A 136 21.56 -12.23 -8.46
CA GLU A 136 21.93 -12.29 -7.04
C GLU A 136 23.45 -12.20 -6.85
N ASP A 137 24.25 -12.86 -7.70
CA ASP A 137 25.70 -12.69 -7.77
C ASP A 137 26.10 -11.25 -8.11
N ALA A 138 25.42 -10.62 -9.08
CA ALA A 138 25.67 -9.22 -9.44
C ALA A 138 25.33 -8.23 -8.31
N LEU A 139 24.27 -8.49 -7.54
CA LEU A 139 23.93 -7.70 -6.36
C LEU A 139 24.94 -7.90 -5.23
N ALA A 140 25.37 -9.14 -4.96
CA ALA A 140 26.42 -9.44 -3.98
C ALA A 140 27.76 -8.78 -4.33
N ALA A 141 28.10 -8.71 -5.63
CA ALA A 141 29.30 -8.01 -6.10
C ALA A 141 29.24 -6.49 -5.85
N GLU A 142 28.08 -5.85 -6.09
CA GLU A 142 27.90 -4.43 -5.76
C GLU A 142 27.86 -4.17 -4.24
N GLU A 143 27.23 -5.02 -3.44
CA GLU A 143 27.29 -4.91 -1.97
C GLU A 143 28.74 -5.02 -1.46
N ALA A 144 29.53 -5.97 -1.98
CA ALA A 144 30.94 -6.12 -1.64
C ALA A 144 31.78 -4.92 -2.08
N ARG A 145 31.44 -4.27 -3.21
CA ARG A 145 32.10 -3.04 -3.70
C ARG A 145 31.73 -1.80 -2.89
N LEU A 146 30.52 -1.75 -2.32
CA LEU A 146 30.00 -0.60 -1.59
C LEU A 146 30.30 -0.64 -0.09
N ARG A 147 30.34 -1.81 0.56
CA ARG A 147 30.63 -1.94 2.00
C ARG A 147 31.90 -1.19 2.46
N PRO A 148 33.08 -1.36 1.85
CA PRO A 148 34.29 -0.66 2.29
C PRO A 148 34.17 0.87 2.19
N ARG A 149 33.36 1.38 1.27
CA ARG A 149 33.07 2.83 1.16
C ARG A 149 32.12 3.30 2.24
N MET A 150 31.10 2.52 2.58
CA MET A 150 30.19 2.83 3.69
C MET A 150 30.94 2.79 5.04
N GLU A 151 31.81 1.80 5.24
CA GLU A 151 32.63 1.64 6.44
C GLU A 151 33.65 2.79 6.57
N ALA A 152 34.29 3.22 5.46
CA ALA A 152 35.16 4.40 5.45
C ALA A 152 34.41 5.69 5.81
N ILE A 153 33.25 5.94 5.21
CA ILE A 153 32.43 7.14 5.52
C ILE A 153 31.93 7.10 6.97
N GLN A 154 31.59 5.92 7.51
CA GLN A 154 31.23 5.79 8.93
C GLN A 154 32.43 6.05 9.86
N ALA A 155 33.64 5.63 9.48
CA ALA A 155 34.86 5.95 10.21
C ALA A 155 35.14 7.47 10.21
N GLU A 156 35.06 8.12 9.04
CA GLU A 156 35.19 9.58 8.89
C GLU A 156 34.15 10.34 9.73
N MET A 157 32.87 9.93 9.68
CA MET A 157 31.82 10.51 10.51
C MET A 157 32.09 10.32 12.02
N SER A 158 32.70 9.20 12.43
CA SER A 158 33.07 8.96 13.84
C SER A 158 34.28 9.79 14.29
N ALA A 159 35.20 10.11 13.38
CA ALA A 159 36.34 10.98 13.65
C ALA A 159 35.88 12.44 13.79
N MET A 160 35.14 12.96 12.80
CA MET A 160 34.52 14.28 12.85
C MET A 160 33.60 14.45 14.07
N GLY A 161 32.90 13.39 14.49
CA GLY A 161 32.09 13.38 15.70
C GLY A 161 32.92 13.62 16.97
N LYS A 162 34.05 12.94 17.11
CA LYS A 162 34.99 13.14 18.25
C LYS A 162 35.63 14.51 18.24
N GLU A 163 36.06 15.01 17.07
CA GLU A 163 36.60 16.37 16.94
C GLU A 163 35.56 17.42 17.41
N VAL A 164 34.28 17.23 17.11
CA VAL A 164 33.19 18.10 17.61
C VAL A 164 32.97 17.95 19.11
N GLU A 165 33.07 16.74 19.68
CA GLU A 165 32.97 16.52 21.13
C GLU A 165 34.17 17.13 21.89
N GLU A 166 35.38 17.01 21.36
CA GLU A 166 36.60 17.61 21.91
C GLU A 166 36.54 19.14 21.84
N MET A 167 36.17 19.73 20.70
CA MET A 167 35.99 21.18 20.55
C MET A 167 34.87 21.73 21.46
N ALA A 168 33.81 20.96 21.72
CA ALA A 168 32.76 21.33 22.67
C ALA A 168 33.25 21.27 24.14
N ALA A 169 34.08 20.29 24.48
CA ALA A 169 34.74 20.20 25.78
C ALA A 169 35.74 21.36 25.99
N GLU A 170 36.51 21.75 24.97
CA GLU A 170 37.35 22.95 25.04
C GLU A 170 36.51 24.22 25.22
N MET A 171 35.43 24.38 24.45
CA MET A 171 34.56 25.56 24.55
C MET A 171 33.94 25.70 25.95
N THR A 172 33.47 24.61 26.57
CA THR A 172 32.95 24.63 27.95
C THR A 172 34.04 24.93 28.98
N ASN A 173 35.26 24.41 28.80
CA ASN A 173 36.43 24.75 29.64
C ASN A 173 36.90 26.20 29.49
N VAL A 174 36.64 26.87 28.36
CA VAL A 174 36.92 28.30 28.17
C VAL A 174 35.81 29.16 28.79
N VAL A 175 34.55 28.71 28.73
CA VAL A 175 33.41 29.41 29.37
C VAL A 175 33.55 29.41 30.90
N SER A 176 33.84 28.28 31.53
CA SER A 176 34.01 28.20 32.99
C SER A 176 35.15 29.10 33.48
N LYS A 177 36.34 29.02 32.86
CA LYS A 177 37.48 29.92 33.18
C LYS A 177 37.14 31.41 33.06
N ARG A 178 36.26 31.78 32.11
CA ARG A 178 35.79 33.16 31.96
C ARG A 178 34.84 33.55 33.10
N GLU A 179 33.98 32.63 33.55
CA GLU A 179 33.07 32.86 34.68
C GLU A 179 33.86 32.98 36.00
N ASP A 180 34.89 32.14 36.22
CA ASP A 180 35.81 32.24 37.36
C ASP A 180 36.54 33.59 37.43
N ILE A 181 37.06 34.08 36.28
CA ILE A 181 37.74 35.37 36.19
C ILE A 181 36.77 36.54 36.46
N LEU A 182 35.53 36.46 35.96
CA LEU A 182 34.50 37.47 36.21
C LEU A 182 34.05 37.50 37.68
N ALA A 183 34.05 36.35 38.37
CA ALA A 183 33.79 36.27 39.80
C ALA A 183 34.93 36.95 40.60
N GLN A 184 36.19 36.66 40.28
CA GLN A 184 37.36 37.30 40.91
C GLN A 184 37.38 38.83 40.67
N GLU A 185 37.01 39.28 39.46
CA GLU A 185 36.88 40.70 39.14
C GLU A 185 35.76 41.38 39.97
N ALA A 186 34.67 40.67 40.26
CA ALA A 186 33.59 41.17 41.10
C ALA A 186 33.99 41.24 42.58
N GLU A 187 34.66 40.21 43.12
CA GLU A 187 35.18 40.21 44.50
C GLU A 187 36.17 41.36 44.72
N CYS A 188 37.14 41.56 43.81
CA CYS A 188 38.09 42.67 43.89
C CYS A 188 37.40 44.05 43.85
N LYS A 189 36.30 44.19 43.10
CA LYS A 189 35.50 45.43 43.08
C LYS A 189 34.75 45.67 44.38
N GLU A 190 34.20 44.61 45.01
CA GLU A 190 33.61 44.74 46.34
C GLU A 190 34.66 45.10 47.40
N GLU A 191 35.85 44.50 47.37
CA GLU A 191 36.92 44.85 48.30
C GLU A 191 37.38 46.32 48.13
N LEU A 192 37.57 46.78 46.89
CA LEU A 192 37.86 48.20 46.61
C LEU A 192 36.76 49.13 47.12
N ALA A 193 35.48 48.75 47.00
CA ALA A 193 34.37 49.52 47.54
C ALA A 193 34.38 49.55 49.09
N ARG A 194 34.62 48.41 49.74
CA ARG A 194 34.72 48.28 51.20
C ARG A 194 35.91 49.10 51.75
N TRP A 195 37.08 49.06 51.12
CA TRP A 195 38.22 49.88 51.51
C TRP A 195 37.96 51.38 51.29
N SER A 196 37.25 51.74 50.22
CA SER A 196 36.85 53.13 49.97
C SER A 196 35.90 53.67 51.04
N THR A 197 34.93 52.88 51.52
CA THR A 197 34.04 53.32 52.62
C THR A 197 34.77 53.39 53.95
N VAL A 198 35.64 52.42 54.27
CA VAL A 198 36.48 52.47 55.49
C VAL A 198 37.39 53.71 55.52
N MET A 199 38.01 54.08 54.39
CA MET A 199 38.82 55.30 54.28
C MET A 199 37.98 56.58 54.44
N ALA A 200 36.77 56.61 53.87
CA ALA A 200 35.86 57.74 54.01
C ALA A 200 35.39 57.93 55.46
N ASP A 201 35.03 56.84 56.15
CA ASP A 201 34.63 56.89 57.56
C ASP A 201 35.80 57.22 58.49
N ALA A 202 37.02 56.76 58.22
CA ALA A 202 38.21 57.15 58.96
C ALA A 202 38.50 58.66 58.85
N ALA A 203 38.44 59.24 57.65
CA ALA A 203 38.59 60.68 57.44
C ALA A 203 37.47 61.48 58.13
N LYS A 204 36.24 60.96 58.10
CA LYS A 204 35.07 61.56 58.77
C LYS A 204 35.21 61.54 60.29
N GLN A 205 35.72 60.45 60.87
CA GLN A 205 36.03 60.37 62.30
C GLN A 205 37.10 61.39 62.70
N LEU A 206 38.16 61.56 61.90
CA LEU A 206 39.22 62.56 62.16
C LEU A 206 38.63 63.98 62.30
N SER A 207 37.86 64.44 61.31
CA SER A 207 37.22 65.78 61.31
C SER A 207 36.19 66.00 62.42
N ASN A 208 35.68 64.91 63.02
CA ASN A 208 34.71 64.96 64.11
C ASN A 208 35.39 65.17 65.48
N VAL A 209 36.65 64.75 65.64
CA VAL A 209 37.43 64.99 66.88
C VAL A 209 37.84 66.46 66.98
N GLU A 210 38.31 67.06 65.87
CA GLU A 210 38.80 68.44 65.81
C GLU A 210 37.76 69.51 66.20
N ASN A 211 36.47 69.21 66.01
CA ASN A 211 35.38 70.18 66.08
C ASN A 211 34.39 69.92 67.25
N ALA A 212 34.81 69.16 68.26
CA ALA A 212 33.92 68.69 69.33
C ALA A 212 33.27 69.79 70.22
N PRO A 213 33.98 70.81 70.75
CA PRO A 213 33.43 71.65 71.81
C PRO A 213 32.34 72.63 71.36
N GLU A 214 32.44 73.21 70.15
CA GLU A 214 31.43 74.18 69.67
C GLU A 214 30.10 73.53 69.30
N ARG A 215 30.12 72.28 68.84
CA ARG A 215 28.91 71.58 68.35
C ARG A 215 27.92 71.31 69.48
N ALA A 216 28.41 70.97 70.67
CA ALA A 216 27.58 70.59 71.82
C ALA A 216 26.56 71.68 72.25
N ILE A 217 26.95 72.96 72.20
CA ILE A 217 26.10 74.09 72.58
C ILE A 217 25.03 74.38 71.50
N ARG A 218 25.34 74.20 70.22
CA ARG A 218 24.39 74.42 69.11
C ARG A 218 23.41 73.24 68.94
N GLN A 219 23.84 72.01 69.23
CA GLN A 219 23.03 70.80 69.05
C GLN A 219 21.79 70.74 69.95
N THR A 220 21.88 71.13 71.23
CA THR A 220 20.74 71.10 72.16
C THR A 220 19.58 72.00 71.73
N GLN A 221 19.86 73.16 71.13
CA GLN A 221 18.83 74.04 70.57
C GLN A 221 18.25 73.54 69.24
N LEU A 222 19.03 72.77 68.46
CA LEU A 222 18.57 72.19 67.20
C LEU A 222 17.62 71.01 67.42
N VAL A 223 17.92 70.13 68.39
CA VAL A 223 17.14 68.91 68.70
C VAL A 223 15.66 69.19 68.98
N VAL A 224 15.35 70.27 69.70
CA VAL A 224 13.97 70.66 70.01
C VAL A 224 13.19 71.03 68.73
N LYS A 225 13.83 71.74 67.79
CA LYS A 225 13.22 72.13 66.51
C LYS A 225 13.10 70.95 65.56
N SER A 226 14.09 70.05 65.50
CA SER A 226 14.02 68.85 64.66
C SER A 226 12.94 67.87 65.12
N TYR A 227 12.66 67.77 66.43
CA TYR A 227 11.58 66.92 66.93
C TYR A 227 10.20 67.37 66.41
N GLN A 228 9.93 68.68 66.40
CA GLN A 228 8.68 69.23 65.86
C GLN A 228 8.57 69.02 64.34
N ALA A 229 9.67 69.16 63.60
CA ALA A 229 9.70 68.86 62.17
C ALA A 229 9.43 67.36 61.90
N ALA A 230 10.08 66.46 62.65
CA ALA A 230 9.94 65.01 62.49
C ALA A 230 8.49 64.51 62.72
N GLN A 231 7.72 65.15 63.61
CA GLN A 231 6.30 64.81 63.77
C GLN A 231 5.45 65.15 62.53
N ILE A 232 5.78 66.24 61.82
CA ILE A 232 5.10 66.61 60.56
C ILE A 232 5.56 65.69 59.42
N GLU A 233 6.85 65.36 59.37
CA GLU A 233 7.39 64.41 58.38
C GLU A 233 6.83 63.00 58.54
N LEU A 234 6.55 62.55 59.77
CA LEU A 234 5.95 61.24 60.05
C LEU A 234 4.55 61.10 59.44
N GLY A 235 3.66 62.09 59.66
CA GLY A 235 2.33 62.08 59.03
C GLY A 235 2.42 62.13 57.49
N ALA A 236 3.35 62.92 56.96
CA ALA A 236 3.64 62.96 55.53
C ALA A 236 4.39 61.71 55.01
N LEU A 237 4.76 60.77 55.87
CA LEU A 237 5.31 59.44 55.55
C LEU A 237 4.20 58.38 55.58
N ASP A 238 3.27 58.46 56.54
CA ASP A 238 2.07 57.61 56.59
C ASP A 238 1.18 57.83 55.36
N ASP A 239 0.96 59.08 54.92
CA ASP A 239 0.26 59.39 53.65
C ASP A 239 0.97 58.75 52.44
N LYS A 240 2.31 58.75 52.43
CA LYS A 240 3.10 58.12 51.35
C LYS A 240 3.01 56.60 51.42
N LEU A 241 3.02 56.00 52.61
CA LEU A 241 2.85 54.56 52.82
C LEU A 241 1.46 54.10 52.37
N GLN A 242 0.42 54.88 52.67
CA GLN A 242 -0.94 54.66 52.19
C GLN A 242 -0.98 54.63 50.66
N VAL A 243 -0.41 55.64 49.99
CA VAL A 243 -0.32 55.71 48.51
C VAL A 243 0.52 54.57 47.93
N GLN A 244 1.62 54.16 48.56
CA GLN A 244 2.43 53.03 48.09
C GLN A 244 1.71 51.68 48.24
N SER A 245 0.98 51.47 49.34
CA SER A 245 0.12 50.30 49.53
C SER A 245 -0.97 50.20 48.45
N ASP A 246 -1.54 51.34 48.09
CA ASP A 246 -2.52 51.50 47.02
C ASP A 246 -1.92 51.22 45.62
N ILE A 247 -0.64 51.56 45.41
CA ILE A 247 0.13 51.23 44.19
C ILE A 247 0.47 49.73 44.14
N ILE A 248 0.92 49.13 45.24
CA ILE A 248 1.23 47.70 45.36
C ILE A 248 -0.03 46.88 45.02
N SER A 249 -1.17 47.22 45.61
CA SER A 249 -2.47 46.58 45.34
C SER A 249 -2.84 46.61 43.85
N LYS A 250 -2.59 47.73 43.17
CA LYS A 250 -2.81 47.89 41.71
C LYS A 250 -1.79 47.13 40.85
N LEU A 251 -0.57 46.91 41.36
CA LEU A 251 0.47 46.10 40.71
C LEU A 251 0.21 44.60 40.86
N GLU A 252 -0.26 44.14 42.02
CA GLU A 252 -0.64 42.74 42.23
C GLU A 252 -1.83 42.34 41.34
N LEU A 253 -2.84 43.21 41.20
CA LEU A 253 -3.94 42.99 40.25
C LEU A 253 -3.42 42.81 38.81
N LYS A 254 -2.47 43.66 38.37
CA LYS A 254 -1.82 43.59 37.04
C LYS A 254 -0.90 42.36 36.88
N LYS A 255 -0.28 41.89 37.96
CA LYS A 255 0.51 40.66 37.99
C LYS A 255 -0.40 39.44 37.80
N ASN A 256 -1.56 39.43 38.46
CA ASN A 256 -2.52 38.34 38.39
C ASN A 256 -3.18 38.24 37.00
N THR A 257 -3.56 39.35 36.37
CA THR A 257 -4.08 39.32 34.98
C THR A 257 -3.01 38.87 33.98
N ARG A 258 -1.78 39.39 34.06
CA ARG A 258 -0.67 38.91 33.22
C ARG A 258 -0.36 37.43 33.43
N ASN A 259 -0.54 36.89 34.63
CA ASN A 259 -0.39 35.46 34.89
C ASN A 259 -1.49 34.62 34.23
N THR A 260 -2.75 35.09 34.25
CA THR A 260 -3.83 34.41 33.51
C THR A 260 -3.63 34.48 31.99
N ASP A 261 -3.14 35.61 31.47
CA ASP A 261 -2.80 35.77 30.04
C ASP A 261 -1.65 34.83 29.63
N TYR A 262 -0.62 34.74 30.48
CA TYR A 262 0.53 33.84 30.27
C TYR A 262 0.11 32.37 30.24
N VAL A 263 -0.74 31.92 31.18
CA VAL A 263 -1.26 30.54 31.20
C VAL A 263 -2.09 30.25 29.94
N GLN A 264 -2.92 31.19 29.49
CA GLN A 264 -3.67 31.04 28.23
C GLN A 264 -2.75 30.98 27.00
N ALA A 265 -1.71 31.82 26.95
CA ALA A 265 -0.70 31.80 25.89
C ALA A 265 0.06 30.45 25.85
N LEU A 266 0.44 29.92 27.01
CA LEU A 266 1.10 28.61 27.14
C LEU A 266 0.22 27.47 26.63
N ALA A 267 -1.06 27.45 27.01
CA ALA A 267 -2.04 26.46 26.54
C ALA A 267 -2.27 26.55 25.03
N ASN A 268 -2.29 27.75 24.45
CA ASN A 268 -2.40 27.94 23.01
C ASN A 268 -1.13 27.52 22.25
N LEU A 269 0.06 27.77 22.84
CA LEU A 269 1.34 27.32 22.29
C LEU A 269 1.47 25.79 22.31
N GLN A 270 0.98 25.12 23.37
CA GLN A 270 0.88 23.65 23.42
C GLN A 270 -0.07 23.10 22.34
N LYS A 271 -1.24 23.70 22.13
CA LYS A 271 -2.15 23.32 21.01
C LYS A 271 -1.47 23.47 19.65
N LEU A 272 -0.71 24.55 19.44
CA LEU A 272 0.07 24.78 18.21
C LEU A 272 1.19 23.75 18.01
N LYS A 273 1.89 23.33 19.07
CA LYS A 273 2.88 22.24 19.01
C LYS A 273 2.25 20.91 18.60
N ALA A 274 1.14 20.51 19.23
CA ALA A 274 0.42 19.28 18.86
C ALA A 274 -0.11 19.30 17.41
N GLN A 275 -0.54 20.47 16.92
CA GLN A 275 -0.91 20.67 15.51
C GLN A 275 0.31 20.59 14.55
N LEU A 276 1.49 21.01 14.99
CA LEU A 276 2.73 20.86 14.22
C LEU A 276 3.23 19.40 14.19
N GLU A 277 3.10 18.66 15.29
CA GLU A 277 3.50 17.24 15.38
C GLU A 277 2.58 16.33 14.56
N SER A 278 1.26 16.58 14.58
CA SER A 278 0.31 15.92 13.68
C SER A 278 0.54 16.28 12.20
N LYS A 279 1.00 17.50 11.89
CA LYS A 279 1.44 17.87 10.52
C LYS A 279 2.78 17.24 10.12
N ARG A 280 3.72 17.08 11.04
CA ARG A 280 5.01 16.39 10.79
C ARG A 280 4.83 14.90 10.55
N THR A 281 4.01 14.22 11.36
CA THR A 281 3.69 12.80 11.18
C THR A 281 2.88 12.52 9.90
N THR A 282 1.92 13.39 9.56
CA THR A 282 1.23 13.29 8.27
C THR A 282 2.15 13.58 7.07
N LEU A 283 3.11 14.51 7.17
CA LEU A 283 4.15 14.69 6.15
C LEU A 283 5.06 13.46 6.00
N ALA A 284 5.52 12.88 7.10
CA ALA A 284 6.35 11.67 7.06
C ALA A 284 5.64 10.49 6.36
N THR A 285 4.36 10.27 6.68
CA THR A 285 3.54 9.26 5.98
C THR A 285 3.19 9.62 4.55
N LEU A 286 3.21 10.91 4.17
CA LEU A 286 3.04 11.36 2.79
C LEU A 286 4.28 11.12 1.92
N ASN A 287 5.48 11.16 2.51
CA ASN A 287 6.75 10.90 1.83
C ASN A 287 6.98 9.39 1.60
N THR A 288 6.79 8.55 2.62
CA THR A 288 6.95 7.08 2.45
C THR A 288 5.97 6.50 1.43
N SER A 289 4.74 7.01 1.38
CA SER A 289 3.77 6.65 0.34
C SER A 289 3.99 7.36 -1.01
N LEU A 290 4.98 8.26 -1.14
CA LEU A 290 5.45 8.80 -2.43
C LEU A 290 6.62 7.96 -2.96
N GLU A 291 7.53 7.55 -2.08
CA GLU A 291 8.63 6.61 -2.39
C GLU A 291 8.07 5.31 -2.98
N MET A 292 7.07 4.69 -2.34
CA MET A 292 6.35 3.51 -2.87
C MET A 292 5.72 3.71 -4.27
N GLU A 293 5.22 4.92 -4.58
CA GLU A 293 4.62 5.22 -5.89
C GLU A 293 5.68 5.44 -6.98
N LEU A 294 6.89 5.90 -6.60
CA LEU A 294 8.04 5.99 -7.49
C LEU A 294 8.61 4.60 -7.79
N GLU A 295 8.76 3.74 -6.78
CA GLU A 295 9.13 2.33 -6.95
C GLU A 295 8.14 1.58 -7.86
N ALA A 296 6.83 1.74 -7.61
CA ALA A 296 5.79 1.15 -8.45
C ALA A 296 5.89 1.62 -9.92
N ARG A 297 6.12 2.92 -10.16
CA ARG A 297 6.34 3.46 -11.51
C ARG A 297 7.59 2.90 -12.19
N GLN A 298 8.69 2.74 -11.47
CA GLN A 298 9.90 2.12 -12.01
C GLN A 298 9.64 0.65 -12.38
N GLY A 299 8.92 -0.10 -11.54
CA GLY A 299 8.49 -1.47 -11.85
C GLY A 299 7.60 -1.56 -13.09
N TYR A 300 6.65 -0.63 -13.26
CA TYR A 300 5.84 -0.56 -14.48
C TYR A 300 6.67 -0.20 -15.73
N GLN A 301 7.63 0.73 -15.64
CA GLN A 301 8.53 1.07 -16.74
C GLN A 301 9.41 -0.12 -17.16
N GLN A 302 10.00 -0.84 -16.19
CA GLN A 302 10.74 -2.07 -16.45
C GLN A 302 9.86 -3.12 -17.14
N ARG A 303 8.59 -3.26 -16.72
CA ARG A 303 7.66 -4.22 -17.32
C ARG A 303 7.24 -3.84 -18.73
N ILE A 304 7.13 -2.54 -19.05
CA ILE A 304 6.88 -2.06 -20.41
C ILE A 304 8.08 -2.39 -21.31
N ALA A 305 9.30 -2.08 -20.89
CA ALA A 305 10.51 -2.38 -21.67
C ALA A 305 10.68 -3.90 -21.95
N GLN A 306 10.35 -4.76 -20.98
CA GLN A 306 10.30 -6.22 -21.18
C GLN A 306 9.29 -6.63 -22.26
N LEU A 307 8.11 -6.00 -22.29
CA LEU A 307 7.08 -6.30 -23.28
C LEU A 307 7.46 -5.78 -24.68
N GLU A 308 8.10 -4.62 -24.78
CA GLU A 308 8.62 -4.08 -26.04
C GLU A 308 9.70 -4.99 -26.65
N GLN A 309 10.63 -5.52 -25.84
CA GLN A 309 11.61 -6.53 -26.27
C GLN A 309 10.95 -7.85 -26.70
N LEU A 310 9.90 -8.29 -26.01
CA LEU A 310 9.14 -9.50 -26.38
C LEU A 310 8.40 -9.31 -27.73
N ILE A 311 7.86 -8.11 -27.98
CA ILE A 311 7.21 -7.77 -29.27
C ILE A 311 8.26 -7.71 -30.40
N GLN A 312 9.44 -7.14 -30.15
CA GLN A 312 10.53 -7.12 -31.15
C GLN A 312 11.02 -8.54 -31.50
N THR A 313 11.26 -9.39 -30.51
CA THR A 313 11.73 -10.78 -30.74
C THR A 313 10.69 -11.64 -31.45
N THR A 314 9.40 -11.50 -31.11
CA THR A 314 8.31 -12.22 -31.81
C THR A 314 8.08 -11.72 -33.24
N ASN A 315 8.26 -10.43 -33.52
CA ASN A 315 8.24 -9.91 -34.89
C ASN A 315 9.39 -10.48 -35.75
N VAL A 316 10.63 -10.50 -35.22
CA VAL A 316 11.79 -11.08 -35.92
C VAL A 316 11.61 -12.59 -36.18
N ALA A 317 11.01 -13.33 -35.24
CA ALA A 317 10.63 -14.72 -35.47
C ALA A 317 9.61 -14.86 -36.61
N ARG A 318 8.54 -14.04 -36.59
CA ARG A 318 7.50 -14.03 -37.64
C ARG A 318 8.04 -13.69 -39.03
N GLU A 319 9.05 -12.83 -39.12
CA GLU A 319 9.70 -12.48 -40.40
C GLU A 319 10.54 -13.64 -40.95
N LYS A 320 11.20 -14.44 -40.10
CA LYS A 320 11.90 -15.67 -40.52
C LYS A 320 10.92 -16.72 -41.05
N GLU A 321 9.86 -17.02 -40.31
CA GLU A 321 8.79 -17.95 -40.71
C GLU A 321 8.23 -17.61 -42.09
N ILE A 322 7.99 -16.31 -42.36
CA ILE A 322 7.51 -15.84 -43.67
C ILE A 322 8.57 -16.11 -44.76
N GLY A 323 9.85 -15.83 -44.50
CA GLY A 323 10.94 -16.11 -45.44
C GLY A 323 11.12 -17.59 -45.76
N GLU A 324 10.98 -18.47 -44.76
CA GLU A 324 11.06 -19.92 -44.91
C GLU A 324 9.85 -20.48 -45.70
N VAL A 325 8.63 -19.99 -45.42
CA VAL A 325 7.43 -20.32 -46.21
C VAL A 325 7.59 -19.88 -47.67
N GLU A 326 8.18 -18.70 -47.95
CA GLU A 326 8.47 -18.31 -49.33
C GLU A 326 9.56 -19.17 -49.99
N HIS A 327 10.57 -19.64 -49.24
CA HIS A 327 11.59 -20.57 -49.76
C HIS A 327 10.95 -21.90 -50.19
N VAL A 328 10.13 -22.50 -49.31
CA VAL A 328 9.39 -23.74 -49.61
C VAL A 328 8.45 -23.53 -50.81
N ARG A 329 7.84 -22.34 -50.96
CA ARG A 329 7.02 -22.01 -52.13
C ARG A 329 7.83 -22.02 -53.44
N ARG A 330 9.03 -21.43 -53.44
CA ARG A 330 9.95 -21.40 -54.60
C ARG A 330 10.46 -22.80 -54.97
N GLU A 331 10.79 -23.64 -53.99
CA GLU A 331 11.18 -25.02 -54.26
C GLU A 331 10.03 -25.87 -54.84
N LYS A 332 8.80 -25.70 -54.32
CA LYS A 332 7.61 -26.32 -54.90
C LYS A 332 7.38 -25.90 -56.35
N GLU A 333 7.61 -24.62 -56.67
CA GLU A 333 7.53 -24.11 -58.05
C GLU A 333 8.61 -24.72 -58.95
N ARG A 334 9.84 -24.90 -58.47
CA ARG A 334 10.93 -25.57 -59.21
C ARG A 334 10.61 -27.05 -59.50
N VAL A 335 10.27 -27.82 -58.47
CA VAL A 335 9.95 -29.26 -58.59
C VAL A 335 8.70 -29.49 -59.46
N GLY A 336 7.76 -28.54 -59.45
CA GLY A 336 6.60 -28.55 -60.37
C GLY A 336 7.01 -28.50 -61.85
N MET A 337 7.99 -27.67 -62.21
CA MET A 337 8.52 -27.61 -63.59
C MET A 337 9.28 -28.89 -63.96
N GLU A 338 10.14 -29.38 -63.08
CA GLU A 338 10.89 -30.64 -63.25
C GLU A 338 9.94 -31.82 -63.52
N TYR A 339 8.80 -31.88 -62.82
CA TYR A 339 7.76 -32.89 -63.03
C TYR A 339 7.09 -32.79 -64.41
N MET A 340 6.76 -31.57 -64.87
CA MET A 340 6.12 -31.35 -66.19
C MET A 340 7.05 -31.71 -67.35
N GLU A 341 8.35 -31.46 -67.24
CA GLU A 341 9.34 -31.96 -68.21
C GLU A 341 9.38 -33.50 -68.22
N LEU A 342 9.34 -34.13 -67.04
CA LEU A 342 9.32 -35.59 -66.93
C LEU A 342 8.09 -36.22 -67.61
N GLU A 343 6.88 -35.70 -67.36
CA GLU A 343 5.64 -36.15 -68.02
C GLU A 343 5.73 -36.04 -69.55
N HIS A 344 6.38 -34.98 -70.06
CA HIS A 344 6.58 -34.81 -71.51
C HIS A 344 7.51 -35.88 -72.09
N THR A 345 8.60 -36.25 -71.39
CA THR A 345 9.49 -37.34 -71.84
C THR A 345 8.80 -38.70 -71.84
N VAL A 346 8.02 -39.02 -70.79
CA VAL A 346 7.22 -40.26 -70.73
C VAL A 346 6.20 -40.31 -71.87
N SER A 347 5.53 -39.18 -72.13
CA SER A 347 4.56 -39.03 -73.24
C SER A 347 5.20 -39.12 -74.64
N LYS A 348 6.53 -39.01 -74.75
CA LYS A 348 7.27 -39.31 -75.98
C LYS A 348 7.54 -40.82 -76.09
N ILE A 349 8.13 -41.43 -75.07
CA ILE A 349 8.48 -42.87 -75.04
C ILE A 349 7.27 -43.77 -75.32
N ILE A 350 6.09 -43.41 -74.81
CA ILE A 350 4.84 -44.17 -75.05
C ILE A 350 4.41 -44.13 -76.53
N ARG A 351 4.68 -43.04 -77.28
CA ARG A 351 4.40 -42.99 -78.72
C ARG A 351 5.36 -43.90 -79.49
N ASP A 352 6.65 -43.75 -79.22
CA ASP A 352 7.73 -44.51 -79.86
C ASP A 352 7.51 -46.04 -79.72
N GLN A 353 7.09 -46.51 -78.53
CA GLN A 353 6.73 -47.92 -78.31
C GLN A 353 5.57 -48.42 -79.18
N ASN A 354 4.56 -47.60 -79.42
CA ASN A 354 3.38 -48.00 -80.18
C ASN A 354 3.67 -48.13 -81.69
N GLU A 355 4.58 -47.31 -82.23
CA GLU A 355 5.01 -47.42 -83.63
C GLU A 355 5.76 -48.74 -83.88
N VAL A 356 6.72 -49.10 -83.01
CA VAL A 356 7.45 -50.38 -83.08
C VAL A 356 6.49 -51.57 -83.03
N LYS A 357 5.48 -51.51 -82.15
CA LYS A 357 4.47 -52.57 -81.99
C LYS A 357 3.65 -52.81 -83.26
N ASN A 358 3.28 -51.74 -83.99
CA ASN A 358 2.56 -51.83 -85.25
C ASN A 358 3.40 -52.47 -86.37
N ASN A 359 4.70 -52.17 -86.43
CA ASN A 359 5.62 -52.74 -87.42
C ASN A 359 5.78 -54.26 -87.30
N ILE A 360 5.73 -54.81 -86.09
CA ILE A 360 5.81 -56.27 -85.86
C ILE A 360 4.56 -57.00 -86.42
N VAL A 361 3.39 -56.38 -86.34
CA VAL A 361 2.12 -56.98 -86.80
C VAL A 361 2.05 -57.09 -88.32
N SER A 362 2.58 -56.10 -89.05
CA SER A 362 2.59 -56.11 -90.52
C SER A 362 3.52 -57.20 -91.09
N ALA A 363 4.66 -57.44 -90.45
CA ALA A 363 5.62 -58.47 -90.84
C ALA A 363 5.02 -59.89 -90.77
N LYS A 364 4.33 -60.24 -89.68
CA LYS A 364 3.72 -61.58 -89.50
C LYS A 364 2.74 -61.94 -90.62
N LYS A 365 1.85 -61.02 -91.01
CA LYS A 365 0.85 -61.18 -92.09
C LYS A 365 1.45 -61.37 -93.50
N ARG A 366 2.76 -61.19 -93.67
CA ARG A 366 3.48 -61.40 -94.94
C ARG A 366 4.00 -62.84 -95.06
N LEU A 367 4.30 -63.49 -93.93
CA LEU A 367 4.94 -64.80 -93.86
C LEU A 367 3.94 -65.96 -94.12
N GLU A 368 2.74 -65.87 -93.56
CA GLU A 368 1.66 -66.88 -93.70
C GLU A 368 1.29 -67.15 -95.17
N ARG A 369 1.26 -66.10 -96.00
CA ARG A 369 0.88 -66.16 -97.42
C ARG A 369 1.79 -67.06 -98.25
N VAL A 370 3.06 -67.18 -97.86
CA VAL A 370 4.07 -67.99 -98.56
C VAL A 370 3.84 -69.47 -98.31
N GLN A 371 3.47 -69.85 -97.08
CA GLN A 371 3.33 -71.25 -96.69
C GLN A 371 2.17 -71.96 -97.41
N ASN A 372 1.05 -71.26 -97.63
CA ASN A 372 -0.15 -71.87 -98.22
C ASN A 372 0.06 -72.32 -99.69
N LYS A 373 0.81 -71.54 -100.50
CA LYS A 373 1.10 -71.93 -101.90
C LYS A 373 1.87 -73.25 -102.00
N ARG A 374 2.78 -73.54 -101.06
CA ARG A 374 3.65 -74.72 -101.12
C ARG A 374 2.89 -76.05 -100.97
N LYS A 375 1.76 -76.06 -100.26
CA LYS A 375 0.96 -77.28 -100.01
C LYS A 375 0.25 -77.80 -101.27
N GLN A 376 -0.25 -76.90 -102.13
CA GLN A 376 -1.12 -77.25 -103.25
C GLN A 376 -0.43 -78.09 -104.34
N ASN A 377 0.83 -77.81 -104.65
CA ASN A 377 1.57 -78.51 -105.72
C ASN A 377 1.76 -80.01 -105.43
N THR A 378 1.88 -80.39 -104.16
CA THR A 378 2.17 -81.78 -103.73
C THR A 378 1.10 -82.81 -104.09
N GLN A 379 -0.14 -82.38 -104.34
CA GLN A 379 -1.27 -83.29 -104.48
C GLN A 379 -1.41 -83.88 -105.90
N ARG A 380 -1.16 -83.06 -106.93
CA ARG A 380 -1.35 -83.40 -108.36
C ARG A 380 -0.49 -84.56 -108.89
N ILE A 381 0.55 -84.95 -108.16
CA ILE A 381 1.52 -85.96 -108.61
C ILE A 381 1.01 -87.40 -108.40
N ARG A 382 0.06 -87.62 -107.50
CA ARG A 382 -0.34 -88.98 -107.04
C ARG A 382 -1.42 -89.66 -107.88
N GLU A 383 -2.14 -88.90 -108.69
CA GLU A 383 -3.37 -89.37 -109.34
C GLU A 383 -3.05 -90.15 -110.62
N THR A 384 -2.03 -89.74 -111.38
CA THR A 384 -1.63 -90.32 -112.68
C THR A 384 -1.05 -91.74 -112.61
N GLN A 385 -0.59 -92.20 -111.44
CA GLN A 385 0.09 -93.50 -111.32
C GLN A 385 -0.86 -94.70 -111.32
N ARG A 386 -2.17 -94.52 -111.13
CA ARG A 386 -3.13 -95.62 -110.87
C ARG A 386 -3.75 -96.25 -112.12
N GLU A 387 -3.68 -95.60 -113.27
CA GLU A 387 -4.47 -95.98 -114.46
C GLU A 387 -3.83 -97.08 -115.33
N LEU A 388 -2.58 -97.45 -115.04
CA LEU A 388 -1.75 -98.28 -115.91
C LEU A 388 -1.91 -99.79 -115.64
N GLU A 389 -2.08 -100.19 -114.37
CA GLU A 389 -2.08 -101.60 -113.95
C GLU A 389 -3.29 -102.42 -114.43
N GLN A 390 -4.44 -101.78 -114.64
CA GLN A 390 -5.71 -102.51 -114.83
C GLN A 390 -5.78 -103.25 -116.18
N ARG A 391 -5.06 -102.82 -117.21
CA ARG A 391 -5.19 -103.36 -118.58
C ARG A 391 -4.55 -104.74 -118.79
N GLN A 392 -3.57 -105.15 -117.98
CA GLN A 392 -2.80 -106.37 -118.24
C GLN A 392 -3.54 -107.68 -117.89
N ARG A 393 -4.56 -107.65 -117.02
CA ARG A 393 -5.13 -108.87 -116.42
C ARG A 393 -6.19 -109.60 -117.26
N ALA A 394 -6.65 -109.00 -118.36
CA ALA A 394 -7.78 -109.53 -119.15
C ALA A 394 -7.39 -110.65 -120.15
N PHE A 395 -6.14 -110.68 -120.63
CA PHE A 395 -5.77 -111.40 -121.86
C PHE A 395 -5.59 -112.93 -121.73
N ILE A 396 -5.41 -113.47 -120.52
CA ILE A 396 -4.86 -114.83 -120.31
C ILE A 396 -5.93 -115.93 -120.19
N LYS A 397 -7.23 -115.61 -120.12
CA LYS A 397 -8.27 -116.59 -119.74
C LYS A 397 -8.86 -117.45 -120.87
N GLU A 398 -8.58 -117.16 -122.14
CA GLU A 398 -9.45 -117.60 -123.24
C GLU A 398 -9.16 -119.01 -123.86
N GLN A 399 -7.98 -119.61 -123.66
CA GLN A 399 -7.51 -120.68 -124.58
C GLN A 399 -7.73 -122.17 -124.20
N ASN A 400 -7.92 -122.54 -122.93
CA ASN A 400 -7.47 -123.87 -122.44
C ASN A 400 -8.56 -124.92 -122.03
N ARG A 401 -9.75 -124.98 -122.64
CA ARG A 401 -10.80 -125.97 -122.24
C ARG A 401 -11.55 -126.66 -123.40
N GLY A 402 -10.80 -127.37 -124.25
CA GLY A 402 -11.27 -127.97 -125.51
C GLY A 402 -12.05 -129.30 -125.44
N LYS A 403 -11.36 -130.45 -125.58
CA LYS A 403 -11.94 -131.62 -126.29
C LYS A 403 -11.96 -133.00 -125.59
N GLU A 404 -11.30 -133.21 -124.45
CA GLU A 404 -11.47 -134.48 -123.69
C GLU A 404 -12.71 -134.51 -122.78
N PHE A 405 -13.49 -133.42 -122.76
CA PHE A 405 -14.55 -133.21 -121.79
C PHE A 405 -15.78 -134.12 -122.03
N VAL A 406 -16.08 -134.46 -123.29
CA VAL A 406 -17.42 -134.91 -123.71
C VAL A 406 -17.80 -136.29 -123.17
N THR A 407 -16.95 -137.31 -123.31
CA THR A 407 -17.29 -138.69 -122.94
C THR A 407 -17.16 -138.98 -121.44
N LYS A 408 -16.28 -138.24 -120.73
CA LYS A 408 -16.31 -138.21 -119.26
C LYS A 408 -17.55 -137.46 -118.74
N ALA A 409 -18.00 -136.42 -119.44
CA ALA A 409 -19.25 -135.70 -119.16
C ALA A 409 -20.53 -136.47 -119.54
N GLU A 410 -20.51 -137.80 -119.56
CA GLU A 410 -21.70 -138.66 -119.68
C GLU A 410 -21.91 -139.49 -118.41
N SER A 411 -20.90 -140.22 -117.91
CA SER A 411 -21.00 -140.79 -116.56
C SER A 411 -21.05 -139.70 -115.48
N ILE A 412 -20.23 -138.64 -115.62
CA ILE A 412 -20.30 -137.45 -114.75
C ILE A 412 -21.64 -136.73 -114.94
N ARG A 413 -22.41 -136.97 -116.01
CA ARG A 413 -23.73 -136.35 -116.21
C ARG A 413 -24.77 -136.95 -115.27
N GLU A 414 -24.71 -138.25 -115.00
CA GLU A 414 -25.59 -138.94 -114.04
C GLU A 414 -25.25 -138.54 -112.59
N ASP A 415 -23.96 -138.50 -112.24
CA ASP A 415 -23.50 -137.90 -110.97
C ASP A 415 -23.94 -136.43 -110.86
N ILE A 416 -23.89 -135.67 -111.95
CA ILE A 416 -24.38 -134.28 -112.01
C ILE A 416 -25.89 -134.19 -111.81
N GLU A 417 -26.74 -135.11 -112.29
CA GLU A 417 -28.19 -135.04 -111.99
C GLU A 417 -28.48 -135.32 -110.51
N ALA A 418 -27.78 -136.28 -109.89
CA ALA A 418 -27.89 -136.50 -108.44
C ALA A 418 -27.42 -135.27 -107.65
N ILE A 419 -26.24 -134.73 -107.99
CA ILE A 419 -25.67 -133.54 -107.35
C ILE A 419 -26.51 -132.28 -107.66
N LYS A 420 -27.15 -132.17 -108.83
CA LYS A 420 -28.12 -131.11 -109.15
C LYS A 420 -29.35 -131.17 -108.25
N GLY A 421 -29.82 -132.36 -107.89
CA GLY A 421 -30.89 -132.54 -106.89
C GLY A 421 -30.50 -131.90 -105.56
N GLU A 422 -29.35 -132.29 -105.00
CA GLU A 422 -28.82 -131.69 -103.77
C GLU A 422 -28.57 -130.18 -103.90
N ILE A 423 -28.04 -129.72 -105.04
CA ILE A 423 -27.79 -128.29 -105.31
C ILE A 423 -29.12 -127.53 -105.43
N ALA A 424 -30.18 -128.11 -105.99
CA ALA A 424 -31.49 -127.46 -106.08
C ALA A 424 -32.13 -127.29 -104.69
N GLU A 425 -32.08 -128.33 -103.83
CA GLU A 425 -32.53 -128.20 -102.44
C GLU A 425 -31.67 -127.19 -101.65
N ARG A 426 -30.34 -127.25 -101.78
CA ARG A 426 -29.44 -126.29 -101.13
C ARG A 426 -29.64 -124.86 -101.66
N ALA A 427 -29.91 -124.67 -102.96
CA ALA A 427 -30.19 -123.35 -103.54
C ALA A 427 -31.51 -122.76 -103.01
N LEU A 428 -32.56 -123.59 -102.83
CA LEU A 428 -33.81 -123.16 -102.21
C LEU A 428 -33.60 -122.78 -100.72
N GLN A 429 -32.76 -123.51 -100.00
CA GLN A 429 -32.38 -123.18 -98.62
C GLN A 429 -31.50 -121.92 -98.56
N GLU A 430 -30.53 -121.76 -99.46
CA GLU A 430 -29.68 -120.57 -99.56
C GLU A 430 -30.50 -119.33 -99.93
N GLU A 431 -31.47 -119.42 -100.84
CA GLU A 431 -32.35 -118.31 -101.19
C GLU A 431 -33.26 -117.92 -100.02
N ALA A 432 -33.79 -118.90 -99.27
CA ALA A 432 -34.52 -118.63 -98.02
C ALA A 432 -33.62 -117.91 -96.99
N LYS A 433 -32.37 -118.34 -96.81
CA LYS A 433 -31.39 -117.67 -95.93
C LYS A 433 -30.91 -116.32 -96.46
N HIS A 434 -30.88 -116.11 -97.76
CA HIS A 434 -30.66 -114.78 -98.37
C HIS A 434 -31.84 -113.85 -98.08
N ARG A 435 -33.09 -114.33 -98.18
CA ARG A 435 -34.28 -113.55 -97.82
C ARG A 435 -34.30 -113.18 -96.32
N GLU A 436 -33.97 -114.12 -95.43
CA GLU A 436 -33.81 -113.84 -93.98
C GLU A 436 -32.70 -112.81 -93.70
N THR A 437 -31.51 -113.00 -94.27
CA THR A 437 -30.37 -112.10 -94.01
C THR A 437 -30.56 -110.72 -94.63
N GLN A 438 -31.20 -110.60 -95.79
CA GLN A 438 -31.60 -109.30 -96.36
C GLN A 438 -32.60 -108.58 -95.45
N ALA A 439 -33.61 -109.26 -94.91
CA ALA A 439 -34.56 -108.69 -93.96
C ALA A 439 -33.88 -108.21 -92.67
N LEU A 440 -32.91 -108.98 -92.14
CA LEU A 440 -32.10 -108.57 -90.98
C LEU A 440 -31.20 -107.37 -91.29
N VAL A 441 -30.60 -107.31 -92.50
CA VAL A 441 -29.78 -106.15 -92.93
C VAL A 441 -30.65 -104.89 -93.06
N LEU A 442 -31.85 -104.98 -93.65
CA LEU A 442 -32.79 -103.85 -93.73
C LEU A 442 -33.18 -103.36 -92.33
N ARG A 443 -33.58 -104.26 -91.43
CA ARG A 443 -33.95 -103.90 -90.06
C ARG A 443 -32.80 -103.30 -89.25
N ARG A 444 -31.55 -103.73 -89.51
CA ARG A 444 -30.34 -103.09 -88.95
C ARG A 444 -30.12 -101.67 -89.50
N GLN A 445 -30.41 -101.43 -90.79
CA GLN A 445 -30.32 -100.09 -91.38
C GLN A 445 -31.40 -99.15 -90.84
N GLU A 446 -32.61 -99.65 -90.61
CA GLU A 446 -33.71 -98.90 -89.97
C GLU A 446 -33.34 -98.49 -88.55
N LEU A 447 -32.93 -99.45 -87.71
CA LEU A 447 -32.49 -99.16 -86.33
C LEU A 447 -31.29 -98.18 -86.29
N ASN A 448 -30.32 -98.31 -87.19
CA ASN A 448 -29.22 -97.34 -87.29
C ASN A 448 -29.70 -95.93 -87.69
N ARG A 449 -30.71 -95.82 -88.58
CA ARG A 449 -31.33 -94.53 -88.93
C ARG A 449 -32.06 -93.94 -87.73
N ASP A 450 -32.74 -94.75 -86.92
CA ASP A 450 -33.45 -94.30 -85.71
C ASP A 450 -32.50 -93.85 -84.61
N CYS A 451 -31.44 -94.62 -84.32
CA CYS A 451 -30.37 -94.17 -83.42
C CYS A 451 -29.69 -92.90 -83.93
N GLY A 452 -29.54 -92.72 -85.25
CA GLY A 452 -29.05 -91.48 -85.86
C GLY A 452 -29.99 -90.29 -85.66
N ARG A 453 -31.30 -90.49 -85.85
CA ARG A 453 -32.35 -89.47 -85.60
C ARG A 453 -32.38 -89.04 -84.14
N GLU A 454 -32.32 -90.00 -83.20
CA GLU A 454 -32.43 -89.69 -81.77
C GLU A 454 -31.14 -89.06 -81.20
N ASN A 455 -29.96 -89.52 -81.64
CA ASN A 455 -28.70 -88.83 -81.32
C ASN A 455 -28.68 -87.39 -81.84
N SER A 456 -29.28 -87.13 -83.01
CA SER A 456 -29.41 -85.77 -83.55
C SER A 456 -30.31 -84.89 -82.68
N ARG A 457 -31.46 -85.41 -82.21
CA ARG A 457 -32.33 -84.73 -81.24
C ARG A 457 -31.61 -84.43 -79.91
N ILE A 458 -30.88 -85.40 -79.37
CA ILE A 458 -30.09 -85.24 -78.13
C ILE A 458 -29.00 -84.16 -78.32
N ALA A 459 -28.35 -84.10 -79.48
CA ALA A 459 -27.36 -83.08 -79.79
C ALA A 459 -27.98 -81.66 -79.88
N ILE A 460 -29.15 -81.53 -80.53
CA ILE A 460 -29.92 -80.28 -80.60
C ILE A 460 -30.32 -79.82 -79.19
N GLY A 461 -30.98 -80.69 -78.40
CA GLY A 461 -31.41 -80.36 -77.04
C GLY A 461 -30.27 -79.99 -76.10
N LYS A 462 -29.09 -80.63 -76.22
CA LYS A 462 -27.87 -80.23 -75.48
C LYS A 462 -27.36 -78.85 -75.87
N ASN A 463 -27.53 -78.44 -77.13
CA ASN A 463 -27.14 -77.11 -77.58
C ASN A 463 -28.16 -76.04 -77.19
N GLU A 464 -29.46 -76.33 -77.27
CA GLU A 464 -30.52 -75.45 -76.76
C GLU A 464 -30.39 -75.21 -75.26
N LEU A 465 -30.16 -76.26 -74.46
CA LEU A 465 -29.90 -76.15 -73.03
C LEU A 465 -28.69 -75.25 -72.73
N ARG A 466 -27.63 -75.36 -73.54
CA ARG A 466 -26.41 -74.53 -73.42
C ARG A 466 -26.71 -73.06 -73.72
N MET A 467 -27.45 -72.77 -74.79
CA MET A 467 -27.89 -71.42 -75.15
C MET A 467 -28.80 -70.81 -74.08
N LYS A 468 -29.79 -71.57 -73.57
CA LYS A 468 -30.65 -71.13 -72.45
C LYS A 468 -29.84 -70.87 -71.18
N GLY A 469 -28.82 -71.69 -70.89
CA GLY A 469 -27.88 -71.46 -69.80
C GLY A 469 -27.09 -70.15 -69.94
N MET A 470 -26.62 -69.81 -71.15
CA MET A 470 -25.98 -68.52 -71.41
C MET A 470 -26.94 -67.35 -71.17
N TYR A 471 -28.16 -67.40 -71.75
CA TYR A 471 -29.18 -66.36 -71.52
C TYR A 471 -29.54 -66.16 -70.03
N VAL A 472 -29.62 -67.24 -69.24
CA VAL A 472 -29.86 -67.14 -67.79
C VAL A 472 -28.69 -66.47 -67.07
N ASN A 473 -27.44 -66.76 -67.45
CA ASN A 473 -26.27 -66.12 -66.86
C ASN A 473 -26.16 -64.63 -67.22
N ASP A 474 -26.49 -64.26 -68.46
CA ASP A 474 -26.48 -62.86 -68.90
C ASP A 474 -27.60 -62.06 -68.21
N VAL A 475 -28.78 -62.64 -68.01
CA VAL A 475 -29.88 -62.02 -67.23
C VAL A 475 -29.52 -61.90 -65.74
N ARG A 476 -28.80 -62.86 -65.14
CA ARG A 476 -28.29 -62.75 -63.76
C ARG A 476 -27.30 -61.61 -63.60
N LYS A 477 -26.28 -61.54 -64.47
CA LYS A 477 -25.34 -60.41 -64.50
C LYS A 477 -26.06 -59.08 -64.67
N ARG A 478 -27.08 -59.02 -65.54
CA ARG A 478 -27.87 -57.80 -65.76
C ARG A 478 -28.69 -57.40 -64.53
N LYS A 479 -29.16 -58.36 -63.73
CA LYS A 479 -29.79 -58.10 -62.42
C LYS A 479 -28.75 -57.56 -61.42
N GLU A 480 -27.60 -58.21 -61.31
CA GLU A 480 -26.50 -57.81 -60.41
C GLU A 480 -25.98 -56.39 -60.74
N GLU A 481 -25.80 -56.05 -62.02
CA GLU A 481 -25.48 -54.71 -62.50
C GLU A 481 -26.53 -53.65 -62.07
N LEU A 482 -27.82 -54.01 -62.09
CA LEU A 482 -28.91 -53.10 -61.74
C LEU A 482 -29.05 -52.92 -60.21
N GLU A 483 -28.82 -53.98 -59.43
CA GLU A 483 -28.79 -53.92 -57.96
C GLU A 483 -27.60 -53.07 -57.47
N GLN A 484 -26.41 -53.23 -58.05
CA GLN A 484 -25.25 -52.38 -57.77
C GLN A 484 -25.51 -50.90 -58.12
N ARG A 485 -26.15 -50.62 -59.28
CA ARG A 485 -26.52 -49.25 -59.68
C ARG A 485 -27.56 -48.64 -58.74
N LEU A 486 -28.52 -49.43 -58.26
CA LEU A 486 -29.53 -48.96 -57.31
C LEU A 486 -28.91 -48.61 -55.95
N SER A 487 -28.06 -49.49 -55.42
CA SER A 487 -27.29 -49.25 -54.18
C SER A 487 -26.44 -47.97 -54.30
N ALA A 488 -25.63 -47.83 -55.35
CA ALA A 488 -24.81 -46.63 -55.55
C ALA A 488 -25.65 -45.33 -55.67
N MET A 489 -26.85 -45.40 -56.24
CA MET A 489 -27.76 -44.26 -56.32
C MET A 489 -28.41 -43.92 -54.96
N MET A 490 -28.72 -44.92 -54.15
CA MET A 490 -29.21 -44.73 -52.77
C MET A 490 -28.16 -44.08 -51.87
N ASP A 491 -26.88 -44.49 -51.97
CA ASP A 491 -25.78 -43.89 -51.22
C ASP A 491 -25.60 -42.40 -51.54
N VAL A 492 -25.65 -42.04 -52.82
CA VAL A 492 -25.58 -40.64 -53.28
C VAL A 492 -26.77 -39.83 -52.78
N PHE A 493 -27.99 -40.39 -52.85
CA PHE A 493 -29.19 -39.74 -52.34
C PHE A 493 -29.12 -39.49 -50.82
N GLN A 494 -28.64 -40.47 -50.04
CA GLN A 494 -28.50 -40.35 -48.59
C GLN A 494 -27.43 -39.31 -48.21
N LYS A 495 -26.31 -39.24 -48.92
CA LYS A 495 -25.29 -38.18 -48.75
C LYS A 495 -25.88 -36.79 -48.96
N ILE A 496 -26.54 -36.56 -50.10
CA ILE A 496 -27.22 -35.28 -50.42
C ILE A 496 -28.27 -34.92 -49.35
N LYS A 497 -29.01 -35.92 -48.83
CA LYS A 497 -29.98 -35.72 -47.74
C LYS A 497 -29.30 -35.28 -46.44
N THR A 498 -28.16 -35.86 -46.07
CA THR A 498 -27.39 -35.44 -44.88
C THR A 498 -26.76 -34.05 -45.04
N GLU A 499 -26.18 -33.74 -46.20
CA GLU A 499 -25.61 -32.42 -46.50
C GLU A 499 -26.68 -31.32 -46.44
N ARG A 500 -27.86 -31.56 -47.04
CA ARG A 500 -29.01 -30.64 -46.94
C ARG A 500 -29.41 -30.38 -45.48
N GLY A 501 -29.41 -31.40 -44.63
CA GLY A 501 -29.69 -31.28 -43.20
C GLY A 501 -28.66 -30.40 -42.49
N GLN A 502 -27.37 -30.65 -42.73
CA GLN A 502 -26.27 -29.85 -42.17
C GLN A 502 -26.34 -28.38 -42.61
N LYS A 503 -26.63 -28.12 -43.90
CA LYS A 503 -26.73 -26.75 -44.43
C LYS A 503 -27.95 -26.01 -43.87
N ALA A 504 -29.09 -26.68 -43.68
CA ALA A 504 -30.25 -26.09 -43.00
C ALA A 504 -29.92 -25.69 -41.55
N ALA A 505 -29.25 -26.58 -40.79
CA ALA A 505 -28.83 -26.28 -39.41
C ALA A 505 -27.80 -25.13 -39.34
N GLN A 506 -26.84 -25.08 -40.27
CA GLN A 506 -25.87 -23.98 -40.37
C GLN A 506 -26.57 -22.63 -40.64
N ILE A 507 -27.56 -22.59 -41.54
CA ILE A 507 -28.34 -21.37 -41.82
C ILE A 507 -29.15 -20.92 -40.60
N GLN A 508 -29.80 -21.84 -39.89
CA GLN A 508 -30.56 -21.52 -38.68
C GLN A 508 -29.64 -20.95 -37.57
N ALA A 509 -28.49 -21.57 -37.32
CA ALA A 509 -27.52 -21.10 -36.33
C ALA A 509 -26.93 -19.72 -36.66
N ILE A 510 -26.66 -19.43 -37.94
CA ILE A 510 -26.21 -18.11 -38.39
C ILE A 510 -27.32 -17.06 -38.21
N THR A 511 -28.56 -17.41 -38.52
CA THR A 511 -29.73 -16.51 -38.36
C THR A 511 -29.95 -16.15 -36.90
N GLN A 512 -29.86 -17.13 -35.99
CA GLN A 512 -30.00 -16.91 -34.54
C GLN A 512 -28.88 -16.03 -33.98
N LYS A 513 -27.62 -16.26 -34.39
CA LYS A 513 -26.50 -15.37 -34.02
C LYS A 513 -26.68 -13.96 -34.57
N MET A 514 -27.27 -13.79 -35.75
CA MET A 514 -27.57 -12.47 -36.32
C MET A 514 -28.59 -11.71 -35.46
N THR A 515 -29.64 -12.38 -34.98
CA THR A 515 -30.62 -11.77 -34.06
C THR A 515 -29.99 -11.37 -32.72
N GLU A 516 -29.20 -12.25 -32.08
CA GLU A 516 -28.50 -11.95 -30.82
C GLU A 516 -27.56 -10.74 -30.95
N MET A 517 -26.81 -10.64 -32.05
CA MET A 517 -25.91 -9.50 -32.29
C MET A 517 -26.68 -8.21 -32.56
N SER A 518 -27.88 -8.29 -33.15
CA SER A 518 -28.76 -7.12 -33.34
C SER A 518 -29.33 -6.58 -32.01
N GLU A 519 -29.53 -7.46 -31.02
CA GLU A 519 -29.98 -7.08 -29.67
C GLU A 519 -28.83 -6.49 -28.86
N LYS A 520 -27.66 -7.14 -28.86
CA LYS A 520 -26.43 -6.62 -28.25
C LYS A 520 -26.08 -5.22 -28.76
N LYS A 521 -26.23 -4.98 -30.07
CA LYS A 521 -26.04 -3.65 -30.66
C LYS A 521 -26.97 -2.59 -30.04
N LYS A 522 -28.29 -2.87 -29.93
CA LYS A 522 -29.27 -1.93 -29.35
C LYS A 522 -28.98 -1.61 -27.88
N ILE A 523 -28.47 -2.57 -27.11
CA ILE A 523 -28.07 -2.35 -25.71
C ILE A 523 -26.91 -1.36 -25.65
N VAL A 524 -25.85 -1.58 -26.42
CA VAL A 524 -24.67 -0.68 -26.46
C VAL A 524 -25.03 0.72 -27.00
N GLU A 525 -25.95 0.82 -27.97
CA GLU A 525 -26.46 2.11 -28.44
C GLU A 525 -27.20 2.89 -27.33
N ASN A 526 -27.96 2.21 -26.46
CA ASN A 526 -28.61 2.84 -25.30
C ASN A 526 -27.59 3.23 -24.21
N GLU A 527 -26.60 2.37 -23.91
CA GLU A 527 -25.54 2.67 -22.93
C GLU A 527 -24.71 3.89 -23.35
N LEU A 528 -24.39 4.01 -24.63
CA LEU A 528 -23.69 5.18 -25.19
C LEU A 528 -24.47 6.48 -24.97
N VAL A 529 -25.80 6.47 -25.17
CA VAL A 529 -26.66 7.64 -24.92
C VAL A 529 -26.69 8.03 -23.43
N VAL A 530 -26.69 7.04 -22.52
CA VAL A 530 -26.61 7.29 -21.06
C VAL A 530 -25.26 7.92 -20.69
N LEU A 531 -24.15 7.37 -21.17
CA LEU A 531 -22.79 7.86 -20.89
C LEU A 531 -22.57 9.28 -21.43
N CYS A 532 -23.04 9.59 -22.64
CA CYS A 532 -23.01 10.94 -23.20
C CYS A 532 -23.80 11.94 -22.33
N ARG A 533 -24.97 11.54 -21.81
CA ARG A 533 -25.79 12.37 -20.91
C ARG A 533 -25.10 12.62 -19.57
N GLU A 534 -24.43 11.61 -19.00
CA GLU A 534 -23.61 11.78 -17.79
C GLU A 534 -22.42 12.72 -18.00
N SER A 535 -21.73 12.62 -19.14
CA SER A 535 -20.59 13.49 -19.46
C SER A 535 -21.03 14.96 -19.53
N ALA A 536 -22.11 15.25 -20.25
CA ALA A 536 -22.67 16.59 -20.37
C ALA A 536 -23.08 17.17 -19.00
N LEU A 537 -23.68 16.36 -18.11
CA LEU A 537 -24.01 16.81 -16.74
C LEU A 537 -22.74 17.18 -15.95
N LYS A 538 -21.73 16.30 -15.95
CA LYS A 538 -20.44 16.52 -15.26
C LYS A 538 -19.72 17.78 -15.77
N GLU A 539 -19.80 18.07 -17.08
CA GLU A 539 -19.29 19.32 -17.66
C GLU A 539 -20.00 20.57 -17.09
N THR A 540 -21.33 20.56 -16.97
CA THR A 540 -22.05 21.72 -16.38
C THR A 540 -21.70 21.95 -14.91
N GLU A 541 -21.45 20.89 -14.14
CA GLU A 541 -20.99 21.00 -12.76
C GLU A 541 -19.55 21.51 -12.66
N LEU A 542 -18.68 21.04 -13.55
CA LEU A 542 -17.29 21.49 -13.63
C LEU A 542 -17.18 22.96 -14.04
N VAL A 543 -18.08 23.46 -14.91
CA VAL A 543 -18.21 24.91 -15.21
C VAL A 543 -18.66 25.70 -13.97
N LYS A 544 -19.69 25.23 -13.23
CA LYS A 544 -20.12 25.87 -11.96
C LYS A 544 -18.96 25.93 -10.95
N LYS A 545 -18.17 24.85 -10.83
CA LYS A 545 -17.02 24.79 -9.92
C LYS A 545 -15.86 25.71 -10.36
N LYS A 546 -15.56 25.80 -11.67
CA LYS A 546 -14.61 26.77 -12.22
C LYS A 546 -15.00 28.21 -11.85
N ARG A 547 -16.28 28.56 -11.96
CA ARG A 547 -16.80 29.88 -11.57
C ARG A 547 -16.64 30.15 -10.07
N GLN A 548 -17.02 29.22 -9.20
CA GLN A 548 -16.82 29.35 -7.74
C GLN A 548 -15.34 29.56 -7.37
N VAL A 549 -14.41 28.85 -8.02
CA VAL A 549 -12.96 29.04 -7.81
C VAL A 549 -12.49 30.42 -8.30
N GLN A 550 -13.04 30.94 -9.40
CA GLN A 550 -12.70 32.26 -9.94
C GLN A 550 -13.20 33.39 -9.02
N GLU A 551 -14.42 33.27 -8.49
CA GLU A 551 -14.99 34.20 -7.50
C GLU A 551 -14.17 34.19 -6.20
N LEU A 552 -13.83 33.02 -5.66
CA LEU A 552 -12.95 32.89 -4.49
C LEU A 552 -11.55 33.47 -4.71
N ARG A 553 -10.93 33.23 -5.89
CA ARG A 553 -9.63 33.83 -6.23
C ARG A 553 -9.69 35.36 -6.24
N GLN A 554 -10.79 35.96 -6.70
CA GLN A 554 -10.94 37.43 -6.66
C GLN A 554 -11.07 37.95 -5.22
N VAL A 555 -11.83 37.26 -4.36
CA VAL A 555 -11.88 37.59 -2.92
C VAL A 555 -10.49 37.49 -2.29
N CYS A 556 -9.72 36.43 -2.58
CA CYS A 556 -8.34 36.29 -2.10
C CYS A 556 -7.42 37.41 -2.61
N LYS A 557 -7.53 37.84 -3.88
CA LYS A 557 -6.77 39.00 -4.40
C LYS A 557 -7.13 40.29 -3.65
N ASN A 558 -8.42 40.54 -3.42
CA ASN A 558 -8.88 41.71 -2.67
C ASN A 558 -8.33 41.70 -1.22
N LEU A 559 -8.35 40.54 -0.55
CA LEU A 559 -7.79 40.39 0.81
C LEU A 559 -6.25 40.54 0.86
N ARG A 560 -5.51 40.08 -0.17
CA ARG A 560 -4.07 40.36 -0.29
C ARG A 560 -3.81 41.86 -0.45
N MET A 561 -4.57 42.55 -1.31
CA MET A 561 -4.48 43.99 -1.51
C MET A 561 -4.79 44.76 -0.22
N GLU A 562 -5.80 44.34 0.53
CA GLU A 562 -6.14 44.98 1.81
C GLU A 562 -5.08 44.74 2.88
N LYS A 563 -4.57 43.49 3.02
CA LYS A 563 -3.41 43.20 3.89
C LYS A 563 -2.21 44.10 3.56
N ASN A 564 -1.95 44.36 2.28
CA ASN A 564 -0.85 45.21 1.84
C ASN A 564 -1.10 46.71 2.11
N ARG A 565 -2.36 47.19 2.06
CA ARG A 565 -2.73 48.53 2.52
C ARG A 565 -2.54 48.69 4.03
N GLN A 566 -3.06 47.75 4.81
CA GLN A 566 -2.94 47.74 6.27
C GLN A 566 -1.45 47.68 6.69
N ARG A 567 -0.63 46.85 6.02
CA ARG A 567 0.82 46.84 6.23
C ARG A 567 1.46 48.21 5.95
N LYS A 568 1.16 48.85 4.82
CA LYS A 568 1.70 50.21 4.52
C LYS A 568 1.22 51.28 5.49
N SER A 569 0.02 51.14 6.06
CA SER A 569 -0.47 52.03 7.11
C SER A 569 0.26 51.81 8.44
N LEU A 570 0.61 50.56 8.75
CA LEU A 570 1.39 50.19 9.94
C LEU A 570 2.85 50.66 9.82
N GLU A 571 3.46 50.52 8.64
CA GLU A 571 4.82 50.99 8.35
C GLU A 571 4.91 52.51 8.53
N LYS A 572 3.96 53.27 7.96
CA LYS A 572 3.84 54.72 8.22
C LYS A 572 3.68 55.05 9.70
N ALA A 573 2.81 54.34 10.42
CA ALA A 573 2.60 54.58 11.85
C ALA A 573 3.87 54.33 12.69
N PHE A 574 4.71 53.36 12.31
CA PHE A 574 6.03 53.15 12.95
C PHE A 574 7.05 54.23 12.55
N GLU A 575 7.01 54.75 11.32
CA GLU A 575 7.84 55.89 10.91
C GLU A 575 7.43 57.17 11.65
N ASP A 576 6.12 57.41 11.82
CA ASP A 576 5.57 58.51 12.63
C ASP A 576 5.94 58.34 14.12
N GLU A 577 5.83 57.14 14.71
CA GLU A 577 6.29 56.86 16.07
C GLU A 577 7.79 57.16 16.23
N ARG A 578 8.61 56.72 15.26
CA ARG A 578 10.06 56.94 15.25
C ARG A 578 10.41 58.42 15.11
N ASN A 579 9.68 59.15 14.26
CA ASN A 579 9.83 60.61 14.10
C ASN A 579 9.44 61.35 15.38
N VAL A 580 8.33 60.98 16.03
CA VAL A 580 7.93 61.52 17.35
C VAL A 580 8.99 61.22 18.39
N LYS A 581 9.54 60.00 18.44
CA LYS A 581 10.59 59.60 19.39
C LYS A 581 11.89 60.39 19.20
N ILE A 582 12.32 60.61 17.96
CA ILE A 582 13.47 61.46 17.62
C ILE A 582 13.21 62.92 18.00
N ASN A 583 11.99 63.42 17.75
CA ASN A 583 11.60 64.78 18.14
C ASN A 583 11.59 64.95 19.67
N VAL A 584 11.06 63.98 20.43
CA VAL A 584 11.11 63.96 21.91
C VAL A 584 12.55 63.93 22.43
N GLN A 585 13.44 63.14 21.80
CA GLN A 585 14.87 63.16 22.14
C GLN A 585 15.50 64.54 21.86
N ARG A 586 15.16 65.19 20.74
CA ARG A 586 15.63 66.55 20.42
C ARG A 586 15.10 67.60 21.40
N THR A 587 13.82 67.57 21.77
CA THR A 587 13.28 68.51 22.75
C THR A 587 13.85 68.27 24.14
N ASN A 588 14.11 67.02 24.53
CA ASN A 588 14.72 66.73 25.83
C ASN A 588 16.18 67.21 25.89
N ALA A 589 16.94 67.11 24.79
CA ALA A 589 18.26 67.72 24.69
C ALA A 589 18.18 69.25 24.81
N GLN A 590 17.30 69.90 24.04
CA GLN A 590 17.07 71.35 24.13
C GLN A 590 16.62 71.81 25.53
N ILE A 591 15.83 71.01 26.24
CA ILE A 591 15.46 71.30 27.64
C ILE A 591 16.68 71.19 28.56
N ALA A 592 17.53 70.16 28.41
CA ALA A 592 18.75 70.03 29.21
C ALA A 592 19.75 71.18 28.93
N ASP A 593 19.90 71.59 27.67
CA ASP A 593 20.72 72.74 27.27
C ASP A 593 20.18 74.04 27.92
N LEU A 594 18.86 74.28 27.84
CA LEU A 594 18.19 75.42 28.47
C LEU A 594 18.23 75.38 30.01
N GLU A 595 18.22 74.20 30.62
CA GLU A 595 18.43 74.03 32.06
C GLU A 595 19.86 74.35 32.48
N GLN A 596 20.86 73.96 31.67
CA GLN A 596 22.26 74.34 31.87
C GLN A 596 22.45 75.85 31.70
N GLU A 597 21.87 76.47 30.67
CA GLU A 597 21.87 77.93 30.49
C GLU A 597 21.18 78.65 31.66
N MET A 598 19.98 78.21 32.05
CA MET A 598 19.24 78.75 33.20
C MET A 598 20.08 78.67 34.48
N ASN A 599 20.75 77.54 34.74
CA ASN A 599 21.59 77.39 35.93
C ASN A 599 22.85 78.27 35.83
N GLY A 600 23.43 78.43 34.64
CA GLY A 600 24.49 79.41 34.37
C GLY A 600 24.04 80.87 34.53
N VAL A 601 22.76 81.19 34.30
CA VAL A 601 22.15 82.51 34.58
C VAL A 601 21.88 82.68 36.08
N LYS A 602 21.38 81.67 36.79
CA LYS A 602 21.20 81.69 38.25
C LYS A 602 22.53 81.93 38.98
N LEU A 603 23.60 81.24 38.56
CA LEU A 603 24.95 81.45 39.13
C LEU A 603 25.46 82.86 38.87
N ARG A 604 25.32 83.40 37.65
CA ARG A 604 25.65 84.79 37.32
C ARG A 604 24.80 85.80 38.11
N TYR A 605 23.53 85.51 38.36
CA TYR A 605 22.64 86.35 39.17
C TYR A 605 23.03 86.32 40.66
N HIS A 606 23.45 85.17 41.18
CA HIS A 606 23.98 85.04 42.55
C HIS A 606 25.28 85.84 42.73
N ASP A 607 26.23 85.69 41.81
CA ASP A 607 27.49 86.47 41.77
C ASP A 607 27.23 87.99 41.68
N LEU A 608 26.25 88.41 40.87
CA LEU A 608 25.82 89.80 40.81
C LEU A 608 25.13 90.29 42.10
N ILE A 609 24.36 89.44 42.78
CA ILE A 609 23.80 89.74 44.11
C ILE A 609 24.91 89.86 45.15
N GLU A 610 25.90 88.97 45.16
CA GLU A 610 27.03 89.01 46.09
C GLU A 610 27.88 90.27 45.86
N LYS A 611 28.19 90.61 44.61
CA LYS A 611 28.88 91.85 44.24
C LYS A 611 28.06 93.09 44.62
N ARG A 612 26.74 93.09 44.42
CA ARG A 612 25.83 94.17 44.86
C ARG A 612 25.79 94.29 46.38
N ASN A 613 25.73 93.17 47.10
CA ASN A 613 25.69 93.15 48.57
C ASN A 613 27.03 93.64 49.14
N TYR A 614 28.15 93.18 48.58
CA TYR A 614 29.49 93.62 48.95
C TYR A 614 29.70 95.12 48.69
N ALA A 615 29.28 95.62 47.52
CA ALA A 615 29.30 97.05 47.22
C ALA A 615 28.34 97.83 48.14
N GLY A 616 27.19 97.26 48.50
CA GLY A 616 26.26 97.85 49.47
C GLY A 616 26.86 97.97 50.87
N VAL A 617 27.58 96.94 51.33
CA VAL A 617 28.36 96.99 52.59
C VAL A 617 29.46 98.03 52.49
N GLN A 618 30.25 98.07 51.41
CA GLN A 618 31.27 99.12 51.23
C GLN A 618 30.68 100.55 51.23
N VAL A 619 29.46 100.74 50.72
CA VAL A 619 28.76 102.03 50.76
C VAL A 619 28.26 102.37 52.16
N LEU A 620 27.82 101.38 52.95
CA LEU A 620 27.50 101.57 54.37
C LEU A 620 28.77 101.90 55.18
N ASP A 621 29.85 101.12 55.02
CA ASP A 621 31.15 101.36 55.67
C ASP A 621 31.67 102.77 55.36
N ARG A 622 31.62 103.19 54.09
CA ARG A 622 31.99 104.56 53.66
C ARG A 622 31.05 105.63 54.19
N ASN A 623 29.75 105.34 54.33
CA ASN A 623 28.79 106.28 54.92
C ASN A 623 29.03 106.44 56.44
N ASP A 624 29.33 105.36 57.14
CA ASP A 624 29.62 105.38 58.58
C ASP A 624 30.97 106.08 58.85
N GLU A 625 31.98 105.87 57.99
CA GLU A 625 33.19 106.70 57.97
C GLU A 625 32.89 108.18 57.70
N LEU A 626 31.99 108.50 56.76
CA LEU A 626 31.55 109.89 56.53
C LEU A 626 30.82 110.47 57.74
N CYS A 627 29.98 109.70 58.44
CA CYS A 627 29.33 110.12 59.68
C CYS A 627 30.35 110.38 60.80
N VAL A 628 31.35 109.51 60.97
CA VAL A 628 32.45 109.70 61.91
C VAL A 628 33.29 110.93 61.53
N LEU A 629 33.52 111.18 60.25
CA LEU A 629 34.21 112.38 59.77
C LEU A 629 33.37 113.65 59.99
N TYR A 630 32.05 113.60 59.78
CA TYR A 630 31.13 114.71 60.09
C TYR A 630 31.13 115.04 61.59
N GLU A 631 31.00 114.05 62.48
CA GLU A 631 31.09 114.30 63.92
C GLU A 631 32.48 114.77 64.35
N ARG A 632 33.55 114.28 63.71
CA ARG A 632 34.91 114.79 63.93
C ARG A 632 35.06 116.25 63.50
N VAL A 633 34.50 116.64 62.36
CA VAL A 633 34.48 118.03 61.88
C VAL A 633 33.63 118.91 62.81
N ASN A 634 32.43 118.45 63.20
CA ASN A 634 31.57 119.15 64.17
C ASN A 634 32.26 119.35 65.53
N ALA A 635 33.03 118.35 66.00
CA ALA A 635 33.82 118.45 67.22
C ALA A 635 35.02 119.41 67.07
N GLN A 636 35.70 119.38 65.93
CA GLN A 636 36.78 120.34 65.61
C GLN A 636 36.24 121.77 65.48
N GLU A 637 35.08 121.98 64.87
CA GLU A 637 34.44 123.30 64.75
C GLU A 637 33.98 123.83 66.11
N LYS A 638 33.43 122.98 66.99
CA LYS A 638 33.16 123.33 68.39
C LYS A 638 34.44 123.71 69.15
N ALA A 639 35.54 122.98 68.93
CA ALA A 639 36.84 123.30 69.52
C ALA A 639 37.42 124.63 68.99
N ILE A 640 37.35 124.89 67.68
CA ILE A 640 37.74 126.15 67.05
C ILE A 640 36.91 127.31 67.61
N ASN A 641 35.59 127.18 67.69
CA ASN A 641 34.73 128.23 68.23
C ASN A 641 35.03 128.53 69.71
N ASN A 642 35.30 127.50 70.52
CA ASN A 642 35.76 127.70 71.91
C ASN A 642 37.14 128.38 71.97
N GLY A 643 38.08 128.01 71.08
CA GLY A 643 39.40 128.65 70.97
C GLY A 643 39.32 130.12 70.54
N VAL A 644 38.45 130.45 69.59
CA VAL A 644 38.15 131.83 69.17
C VAL A 644 37.53 132.62 70.33
N LEU A 645 36.61 132.04 71.08
CA LEU A 645 36.05 132.68 72.28
C LEU A 645 37.10 132.91 73.37
N MET A 646 38.01 131.96 73.61
CA MET A 646 39.11 132.14 74.56
C MET A 646 40.13 133.18 74.08
N ASN A 647 40.51 133.19 72.79
CA ASN A 647 41.39 134.22 72.25
C ASN A 647 40.75 135.62 72.31
N ASN A 648 39.46 135.76 71.95
CA ASN A 648 38.73 137.02 72.09
C ASN A 648 38.71 137.53 73.55
N ALA A 649 38.54 136.63 74.53
CA ALA A 649 38.63 136.98 75.94
C ALA A 649 40.05 137.43 76.35
N ARG A 650 41.09 136.72 75.87
CA ARG A 650 42.51 137.06 76.14
C ARG A 650 42.95 138.35 75.45
N ASP A 651 42.45 138.64 74.25
CA ASP A 651 42.68 139.92 73.56
C ASP A 651 42.05 141.10 74.32
N GLU A 652 40.88 140.90 74.95
CA GLU A 652 40.24 141.93 75.78
C GLU A 652 40.94 142.08 77.15
N GLU A 653 41.41 140.99 77.76
CA GLU A 653 42.33 141.04 78.90
C GLU A 653 43.59 141.85 78.54
N ILE A 654 44.25 141.53 77.42
CA ILE A 654 45.43 142.26 76.91
C ILE A 654 45.09 143.73 76.62
N ARG A 655 43.90 144.04 76.09
CA ARG A 655 43.43 145.43 75.89
C ARG A 655 43.31 146.16 77.23
N THR A 656 42.68 145.57 78.25
CA THR A 656 42.55 146.20 79.58
C THR A 656 43.90 146.32 80.30
N LEU A 657 44.80 145.36 80.15
CA LEU A 657 46.17 145.42 80.69
C LEU A 657 47.01 146.50 79.99
N ARG A 658 46.88 146.67 78.66
CA ARG A 658 47.53 147.78 77.92
C ARG A 658 47.03 149.15 78.36
N ILE A 659 45.73 149.29 78.68
CA ILE A 659 45.18 150.53 79.25
C ILE A 659 45.79 150.80 80.63
N LYS A 660 45.73 149.83 81.55
CA LYS A 660 46.32 149.94 82.90
C LYS A 660 47.81 150.29 82.86
N LEU A 661 48.58 149.70 81.94
CA LEU A 661 50.00 149.98 81.76
C LEU A 661 50.24 151.39 81.21
N ALA A 662 49.42 151.86 80.27
CA ALA A 662 49.48 153.24 79.77
C ALA A 662 49.16 154.27 80.87
N ASP A 663 48.18 153.98 81.73
CA ASP A 663 47.86 154.83 82.89
C ASP A 663 49.00 154.84 83.92
N LEU A 664 49.61 153.69 84.24
CA LEU A 664 50.81 153.61 85.10
C LEU A 664 51.99 154.40 84.53
N CYS A 665 52.25 154.32 83.23
CA CYS A 665 53.27 155.15 82.58
C CYS A 665 52.98 156.65 82.74
N ARG A 666 51.70 157.04 82.67
CA ARG A 666 51.24 158.41 82.86
C ARG A 666 51.48 158.92 84.29
N GLU A 667 51.22 158.08 85.30
CA GLU A 667 51.55 158.37 86.71
C GLU A 667 53.08 158.53 86.90
N VAL A 668 53.88 157.64 86.33
CA VAL A 668 55.35 157.70 86.39
C VAL A 668 55.88 158.98 85.75
N ASP A 669 55.34 159.42 84.61
CA ASP A 669 55.76 160.65 83.96
C ASP A 669 55.34 161.92 84.74
N VAL A 670 54.17 161.90 85.40
CA VAL A 670 53.77 162.98 86.34
C VAL A 670 54.72 163.05 87.55
N VAL A 671 55.09 161.91 88.13
CA VAL A 671 56.09 161.87 89.22
C VAL A 671 57.44 162.39 88.74
N ARG A 672 57.89 161.99 87.54
CA ARG A 672 59.16 162.48 86.94
C ARG A 672 59.20 163.99 86.74
N GLN A 673 58.07 164.61 86.39
CA GLN A 673 57.97 166.08 86.24
C GLN A 673 58.12 166.84 87.56
N SER A 674 57.92 166.19 88.73
CA SER A 674 58.08 166.84 90.04
C SER A 674 59.52 166.82 90.58
N ILE A 675 60.39 165.94 90.06
CA ILE A 675 61.78 165.74 90.52
C ILE A 675 62.62 167.04 90.55
N PRO A 676 62.53 167.96 89.55
CA PRO A 676 63.28 169.21 89.60
C PRO A 676 62.93 170.09 90.82
N LYS A 677 61.67 170.05 91.27
CA LYS A 677 61.19 170.83 92.43
C LYS A 677 61.74 170.28 93.74
N VAL A 678 62.04 168.97 93.82
CA VAL A 678 62.73 168.38 94.97
C VAL A 678 64.17 168.87 95.05
N LYS A 679 64.90 168.88 93.93
CA LYS A 679 66.28 169.40 93.89
C LYS A 679 66.42 170.87 94.26
N GLU A 680 65.46 171.69 93.82
CA GLU A 680 65.39 173.11 94.19
C GLU A 680 65.25 173.32 95.71
N LEU A 681 64.58 172.39 96.41
CA LEU A 681 64.45 172.39 97.87
C LEU A 681 65.70 171.82 98.58
N GLU A 682 66.37 170.83 97.98
CA GLU A 682 67.65 170.29 98.48
C GLU A 682 68.75 171.37 98.49
N GLU A 683 68.86 172.18 97.43
CA GLU A 683 69.82 173.31 97.37
C GLU A 683 69.49 174.44 98.36
N GLN A 684 68.20 174.66 98.66
CA GLN A 684 67.78 175.64 99.66
C GLN A 684 68.09 175.16 101.09
N LEU A 685 67.89 173.86 101.37
CA LEU A 685 68.27 173.25 102.65
C LEU A 685 69.78 173.23 102.88
N ALA A 686 70.58 172.99 101.83
CA ALA A 686 72.04 173.04 101.93
C ALA A 686 72.52 174.42 102.41
N LYS A 687 72.09 175.50 101.74
CA LYS A 687 72.43 176.88 102.12
C LYS A 687 71.99 177.23 103.54
N LEU A 688 70.78 176.85 103.93
CA LEU A 688 70.29 177.06 105.30
C LEU A 688 71.11 176.27 106.34
N THR A 689 71.75 175.17 105.95
CA THR A 689 72.64 174.40 106.83
C THR A 689 73.99 175.07 106.96
N ASP A 690 74.57 175.54 105.85
CA ASP A 690 75.81 176.33 105.84
C ASP A 690 75.65 177.61 106.69
N ASP A 691 74.58 178.39 106.48
CA ASP A 691 74.23 179.59 107.26
C ASP A 691 74.11 179.29 108.77
N ILE A 692 73.57 178.12 109.12
CA ILE A 692 73.40 177.68 110.51
C ILE A 692 74.73 177.26 111.14
N ASP A 693 75.60 176.59 110.39
CA ASP A 693 76.92 176.18 110.90
C ASP A 693 77.90 177.37 111.00
N ASP A 694 77.76 178.39 110.15
CA ASP A 694 78.46 179.68 110.28
C ASP A 694 78.05 180.44 111.57
N GLU A 695 76.75 180.48 111.90
CA GLU A 695 76.27 181.05 113.17
C GLU A 695 76.66 180.19 114.38
N ARG A 696 76.66 178.87 114.25
CA ARG A 696 77.19 177.97 115.30
C ARG A 696 78.66 178.20 115.57
N TRP A 697 79.47 178.43 114.54
CA TRP A 697 80.88 178.74 114.71
C TRP A 697 81.11 180.07 115.44
N LYS A 698 80.32 181.12 115.13
CA LYS A 698 80.33 182.40 115.88
C LYS A 698 79.97 182.19 117.35
N VAL A 699 78.98 181.35 117.64
CA VAL A 699 78.61 180.96 119.01
C VAL A 699 79.72 180.15 119.66
N GLU A 700 80.34 179.19 118.98
CA GLU A 700 81.42 178.34 119.51
C GLU A 700 82.67 179.18 119.88
N VAL A 701 82.99 180.24 119.14
CA VAL A 701 84.05 181.20 119.52
C VAL A 701 83.70 181.93 120.83
N LEU A 702 82.47 182.47 120.94
CA LEU A 702 81.99 183.15 122.15
C LEU A 702 81.88 182.21 123.36
N GLU A 703 81.49 180.95 123.13
CA GLU A 703 81.46 179.92 124.17
C GLU A 703 82.87 179.52 124.60
N ASN A 704 83.87 179.44 123.71
CA ASN A 704 85.26 179.17 124.10
C ASN A 704 85.85 180.29 124.97
N ASP A 705 85.58 181.56 124.65
CA ASP A 705 85.98 182.69 125.50
C ASP A 705 85.31 182.64 126.89
N LEU A 706 84.04 182.23 126.97
CA LEU A 706 83.29 182.10 128.23
C LEU A 706 83.65 180.83 129.05
N THR A 707 84.06 179.73 128.41
CA THR A 707 84.20 178.42 129.07
C THR A 707 85.62 178.07 129.51
N ASN A 708 86.66 178.72 128.97
CA ASN A 708 88.05 178.45 129.34
C ASN A 708 88.28 178.65 130.85
N PRO A 709 88.61 177.61 131.64
CA PRO A 709 88.73 177.74 133.10
C PRO A 709 90.01 178.46 133.56
N LYS A 710 90.92 178.83 132.65
CA LYS A 710 92.01 179.80 132.91
C LYS A 710 91.61 181.25 132.62
N ASN A 711 90.42 181.51 132.05
CA ASN A 711 89.82 182.84 132.03
C ASN A 711 89.25 183.14 133.44
N SER A 712 89.37 184.38 133.91
CA SER A 712 89.08 184.77 135.30
C SER A 712 87.59 184.85 135.68
N HIS A 713 86.68 184.33 134.84
CA HIS A 713 85.21 184.53 134.93
C HIS A 713 84.36 183.29 134.44
N ARG A 714 84.57 182.02 134.86
CA ARG A 714 83.95 181.30 136.04
C ARG A 714 82.63 180.46 135.70
N TRP A 715 82.40 179.20 136.18
CA TRP A 715 82.29 177.89 135.35
C TRP A 715 80.97 176.93 135.21
N ARG A 716 80.65 176.19 134.00
CA ARG A 716 79.55 175.10 133.50
C ARG A 716 79.57 174.32 132.00
N LEU A 717 78.75 173.24 131.53
CA LEU A 717 78.63 172.47 130.11
C LEU A 717 77.52 171.25 129.72
N ILE A 718 77.13 170.76 128.42
CA ILE A 718 76.18 169.55 127.88
C ILE A 718 76.07 168.99 126.29
N LYS A 719 75.39 167.81 125.82
CA LYS A 719 75.08 167.20 124.35
C LYS A 719 73.95 166.00 124.00
N ARG A 720 73.50 165.54 122.71
CA ARG A 720 72.51 164.34 122.25
C ARG A 720 72.26 163.80 120.68
N THR A 721 71.41 162.75 120.23
CA THR A 721 71.23 161.99 118.81
C THR A 721 69.90 161.11 118.29
N THR A 722 69.71 160.51 116.99
CA THR A 722 68.47 159.75 116.30
C THR A 722 68.56 158.64 115.04
N ALA A 723 67.49 158.01 114.34
CA ALA A 723 67.45 156.88 113.20
C ALA A 723 66.14 156.48 112.23
N GLY A 724 66.08 155.47 111.22
CA GLY A 724 64.92 155.05 110.20
C GLY A 724 64.83 153.67 109.25
N ARG A 725 63.83 153.36 108.26
CA ARG A 725 63.48 152.10 107.33
C ARG A 725 62.46 152.26 106.04
N ALA A 726 61.89 151.42 105.04
CA ALA A 726 61.82 150.06 104.22
C ALA A 726 60.77 150.07 102.92
N PHE A 727 60.23 149.18 101.94
CA PHE A 727 60.03 147.73 101.33
C PHE A 727 59.37 147.54 99.80
N PRO A 728 59.16 146.34 99.07
CA PRO A 728 58.72 146.07 97.57
C PRO A 728 57.77 144.82 97.01
N ALA A 729 57.38 144.62 95.66
CA ALA A 729 56.57 143.49 94.88
C ALA A 729 56.55 143.52 93.24
N GLU A 730 55.91 142.81 92.18
CA GLU A 730 55.18 141.53 91.60
C GLU A 730 54.86 141.61 89.97
N THR A 731 54.24 140.85 88.95
CA THR A 731 53.61 139.50 88.35
C THR A 731 53.39 139.55 86.71
N GLU A 732 52.80 138.79 85.67
CA GLU A 732 51.99 137.55 85.11
C GLU A 732 52.16 137.30 83.47
N SER A 733 51.52 136.62 82.39
CA SER A 733 50.40 135.65 81.86
C SER A 733 50.50 135.07 80.30
N THR A 734 49.59 134.20 79.62
CA THR A 734 49.72 133.47 78.22
C THR A 734 48.49 132.90 77.26
N PRO A 735 48.60 132.42 75.92
CA PRO A 735 47.52 132.00 74.85
C PRO A 735 47.65 130.75 73.76
N GLN A 736 46.80 130.52 72.65
CA GLN A 736 46.66 129.32 71.61
C GLN A 736 46.00 129.60 70.13
N ASP A 737 45.58 128.85 69.01
CA ASP A 737 45.52 127.49 68.18
C ASP A 737 44.91 127.68 66.65
N VAL A 738 44.52 126.92 65.51
CA VAL A 738 44.26 125.54 64.77
C VAL A 738 44.25 125.66 63.12
N ASN A 739 43.86 124.90 61.99
CA ASN A 739 43.34 123.58 61.28
C ASN A 739 43.51 123.61 59.63
N GLY A 740 43.18 122.85 58.48
CA GLY A 740 42.54 121.58 57.76
C GLY A 740 42.61 121.66 56.11
N THR A 741 42.23 120.90 54.98
CA THR A 741 41.69 119.55 54.32
C THR A 741 41.85 119.54 52.66
N THR A 742 41.50 118.78 51.52
CA THR A 742 40.74 117.57 50.80
C THR A 742 41.26 117.26 49.26
N GLN A 743 40.87 116.53 48.09
CA GLN A 743 39.94 115.51 47.30
C GLN A 743 40.56 115.04 45.82
N ALA A 744 40.17 114.35 44.63
CA ALA A 744 39.17 113.48 43.75
C ALA A 744 39.76 112.97 42.29
N SER A 745 39.32 112.29 41.11
CA SER A 745 38.37 111.21 40.45
C SER A 745 38.50 110.86 38.82
N PHE A 746 38.05 109.72 38.08
CA PHE A 746 38.12 109.38 36.52
C PHE A 746 37.35 108.10 35.75
N ALA A 747 37.30 107.82 34.35
CA ALA A 747 36.62 106.65 33.50
C ALA A 747 36.90 106.30 31.89
N VAL A 748 36.39 105.19 31.14
CA VAL A 748 36.71 104.70 29.63
C VAL A 748 35.86 103.56 28.74
N PRO A 749 35.88 103.34 27.32
CA PRO A 749 35.13 102.36 26.31
C PRO A 749 35.87 101.61 25.02
N ARG A 750 35.49 100.89 23.83
CA ARG A 750 34.39 100.15 22.94
C ARG A 750 34.81 99.43 21.47
N LEU A 751 34.11 98.44 20.70
CA LEU A 751 34.43 97.82 19.25
C LEU A 751 33.37 96.93 18.29
N CYS A 752 33.67 96.27 17.04
CA CYS A 752 32.83 95.56 15.87
C CYS A 752 33.52 94.43 14.86
N GLY A 753 33.15 93.63 13.72
CA GLY A 753 32.03 93.09 12.71
C GLY A 753 32.40 92.24 11.29
N GLY A 754 31.57 91.45 10.45
CA GLY A 754 31.86 90.71 9.05
C GLY A 754 30.97 89.48 8.36
N VAL A 755 31.20 88.88 7.10
CA VAL A 755 30.48 87.68 6.33
C VAL A 755 31.27 86.89 5.17
N ASP A 756 31.04 85.56 4.83
CA ASP A 756 31.60 84.77 3.62
C ASP A 756 30.89 83.43 3.10
N GLY A 757 31.40 82.66 2.07
CA GLY A 757 30.72 81.49 1.35
C GLY A 757 31.49 80.14 0.95
N PRO A 758 30.91 79.17 0.18
CA PRO A 758 31.31 77.72 0.12
C PRO A 758 32.04 77.15 -1.15
N SER A 759 32.46 75.85 -1.15
CA SER A 759 33.53 75.23 -1.98
C SER A 759 33.19 73.95 -2.82
N ASP A 760 34.05 73.62 -3.81
CA ASP A 760 33.89 72.62 -4.89
C ASP A 760 33.92 71.12 -4.49
N GLU A 761 34.62 70.71 -3.43
CA GLU A 761 34.74 69.27 -3.07
C GLU A 761 33.38 68.61 -2.84
N PHE A 762 32.39 69.40 -2.40
CA PHE A 762 31.00 69.00 -2.21
C PHE A 762 30.34 68.50 -3.52
N LEU A 763 30.71 69.09 -4.66
CA LEU A 763 30.08 68.82 -5.96
C LEU A 763 30.47 67.44 -6.50
N HIS A 764 31.74 67.05 -6.35
CA HIS A 764 32.22 65.71 -6.73
C HIS A 764 31.64 64.60 -5.85
N LEU A 765 31.41 64.87 -4.57
CA LEU A 765 30.78 63.91 -3.67
C LEU A 765 29.32 63.61 -4.08
N GLN A 766 28.59 64.64 -4.55
CA GLN A 766 27.20 64.52 -4.97
C GLN A 766 27.02 63.60 -6.20
N GLN A 767 27.89 63.72 -7.21
CA GLN A 767 27.83 62.86 -8.41
C GLN A 767 28.02 61.37 -8.07
N ARG A 768 28.96 61.06 -7.17
CA ARG A 768 29.29 59.68 -6.79
C ARG A 768 28.16 58.97 -6.03
N CYS A 769 27.25 59.72 -5.39
CA CYS A 769 26.04 59.14 -4.80
C CYS A 769 25.06 58.63 -5.88
N GLN A 770 24.91 59.36 -6.99
CA GLN A 770 23.93 59.05 -8.04
C GLN A 770 24.25 57.72 -8.76
N GLU A 771 25.53 57.49 -9.10
CA GLU A 771 25.99 56.21 -9.71
C GLU A 771 25.70 54.97 -8.81
N LEU A 772 25.69 55.15 -7.49
CA LEU A 772 25.40 54.08 -6.53
C LEU A 772 23.90 53.79 -6.45
N GLU A 773 23.05 54.81 -6.52
CA GLU A 773 21.59 54.66 -6.51
C GLU A 773 21.09 53.89 -7.75
N GLU A 774 21.60 54.21 -8.95
CA GLU A 774 21.26 53.48 -10.18
C GLU A 774 21.62 51.99 -10.09
N ARG A 775 22.82 51.66 -9.57
CA ARG A 775 23.26 50.27 -9.36
C ARG A 775 22.39 49.51 -8.36
N VAL A 776 21.91 50.17 -7.30
CA VAL A 776 20.99 49.56 -6.33
C VAL A 776 19.64 49.26 -6.97
N ASN A 777 19.12 50.18 -7.80
CA ASN A 777 17.84 49.99 -8.50
C ASN A 777 17.87 48.78 -9.46
N ALA A 778 18.91 48.64 -10.28
CA ALA A 778 19.05 47.50 -11.21
C ALA A 778 19.15 46.12 -10.50
N VAL A 779 19.64 46.08 -9.26
CA VAL A 779 19.65 44.84 -8.44
C VAL A 779 18.25 44.55 -7.89
N ASN A 780 17.52 45.58 -7.44
CA ASN A 780 16.16 45.43 -6.90
C ASN A 780 15.15 44.89 -7.93
N GLU A 781 15.31 45.20 -9.22
CA GLU A 781 14.45 44.67 -10.28
C GLU A 781 14.64 43.15 -10.48
N ARG A 782 15.89 42.69 -10.54
CA ARG A 782 16.23 41.26 -10.67
C ARG A 782 15.79 40.40 -9.48
N ILE A 783 15.58 41.01 -8.31
CA ILE A 783 15.01 40.32 -7.14
C ILE A 783 13.50 40.10 -7.37
N ARG A 784 12.77 41.15 -7.78
CA ARG A 784 11.31 41.08 -8.04
C ARG A 784 10.94 40.04 -9.11
N GLU A 785 11.74 39.90 -10.15
CA GLU A 785 11.55 38.86 -11.18
C GLU A 785 11.64 37.44 -10.59
N LYS A 786 12.61 37.20 -9.70
CA LYS A 786 12.81 35.89 -9.05
C LYS A 786 11.72 35.58 -8.03
N ASP A 787 11.28 36.57 -7.26
CA ASP A 787 10.16 36.42 -6.32
C ASP A 787 8.87 36.02 -7.05
N LEU A 788 8.61 36.60 -8.23
CA LEU A 788 7.43 36.28 -9.05
C LEU A 788 7.42 34.81 -9.52
N ILE A 789 8.57 34.32 -10.02
CA ILE A 789 8.75 32.91 -10.42
C ILE A 789 8.53 31.97 -9.23
N LEU A 790 8.96 32.39 -8.02
CA LEU A 790 8.83 31.59 -6.79
C LEU A 790 7.35 31.50 -6.33
N GLU A 791 6.55 32.56 -6.48
CA GLU A 791 5.09 32.47 -6.25
C GLU A 791 4.40 31.49 -7.22
N GLU A 792 4.76 31.49 -8.51
CA GLU A 792 4.14 30.58 -9.49
C GLU A 792 4.49 29.10 -9.23
N VAL A 793 5.76 28.79 -8.97
CA VAL A 793 6.23 27.43 -8.66
C VAL A 793 5.57 26.91 -7.38
N THR A 794 5.42 27.76 -6.36
CA THR A 794 4.77 27.34 -5.10
C THR A 794 3.26 27.14 -5.23
N GLU A 795 2.53 27.94 -6.02
CA GLU A 795 1.10 27.68 -6.25
C GLU A 795 0.86 26.39 -7.07
N LEU A 796 1.72 26.10 -8.07
CA LEU A 796 1.67 24.85 -8.82
C LEU A 796 1.92 23.63 -7.92
N SER A 797 2.98 23.67 -7.09
CA SER A 797 3.30 22.58 -6.16
C SER A 797 2.19 22.34 -5.13
N SER A 798 1.49 23.41 -4.69
CA SER A 798 0.37 23.29 -3.75
C SER A 798 -0.82 22.52 -4.34
N ARG A 799 -1.23 22.87 -5.58
CA ARG A 799 -2.37 22.21 -6.26
C ARG A 799 -2.12 20.72 -6.54
N LEU A 800 -0.88 20.36 -6.92
CA LEU A 800 -0.46 18.97 -7.09
C LEU A 800 -0.55 18.18 -5.76
N GLY A 801 -0.18 18.81 -4.64
CA GLY A 801 -0.27 18.21 -3.31
C GLY A 801 -1.69 17.89 -2.83
N GLU A 802 -2.69 18.71 -3.19
CA GLU A 802 -4.10 18.43 -2.86
C GLU A 802 -4.70 17.32 -3.72
N GLN A 803 -4.33 17.25 -5.01
CA GLN A 803 -4.73 16.14 -5.89
C GLN A 803 -4.14 14.80 -5.43
N ALA A 804 -2.87 14.78 -4.97
CA ALA A 804 -2.25 13.58 -4.41
C ALA A 804 -2.96 13.08 -3.14
N LYS A 805 -3.37 13.98 -2.24
CA LYS A 805 -4.08 13.62 -0.99
C LYS A 805 -5.45 13.01 -1.26
N THR A 806 -6.25 13.65 -2.11
CA THR A 806 -7.59 13.16 -2.48
C THR A 806 -7.54 11.82 -3.22
N GLY A 807 -6.53 11.61 -4.07
CA GLY A 807 -6.24 10.31 -4.68
C GLY A 807 -5.90 9.21 -3.66
N ARG A 808 -5.15 9.53 -2.60
CA ARG A 808 -4.80 8.59 -1.53
C ARG A 808 -6.00 8.19 -0.66
N GLU A 809 -6.93 9.11 -0.37
CA GLU A 809 -8.15 8.75 0.37
C GLU A 809 -9.04 7.78 -0.41
N PHE A 810 -9.20 7.99 -1.72
CA PHE A 810 -9.98 7.11 -2.59
C PHE A 810 -9.33 5.72 -2.74
N THR A 811 -8.01 5.67 -2.99
CA THR A 811 -7.28 4.39 -3.12
C THR A 811 -7.21 3.62 -1.81
N LEU A 812 -7.08 4.28 -0.65
CA LEU A 812 -7.11 3.62 0.66
C LEU A 812 -8.51 3.10 1.01
N ALA A 813 -9.59 3.79 0.61
CA ALA A 813 -10.95 3.28 0.70
C ALA A 813 -11.18 2.06 -0.21
N LEU A 814 -10.64 2.09 -1.44
CA LEU A 814 -10.69 0.97 -2.39
C LEU A 814 -9.91 -0.24 -1.86
N ALA A 815 -8.71 -0.04 -1.29
CA ALA A 815 -7.91 -1.08 -0.67
C ALA A 815 -8.59 -1.71 0.56
N LYS A 816 -9.33 -0.93 1.36
CA LYS A 816 -10.17 -1.45 2.44
C LYS A 816 -11.31 -2.35 1.92
N LYS A 817 -11.98 -1.96 0.83
CA LYS A 817 -12.96 -2.83 0.13
C LYS A 817 -12.30 -4.09 -0.45
N ALA A 818 -11.16 -3.96 -1.13
CA ALA A 818 -10.45 -5.10 -1.69
C ALA A 818 -10.06 -6.11 -0.60
N ASN A 819 -9.56 -5.64 0.55
CA ASN A 819 -9.26 -6.50 1.70
C ASN A 819 -10.49 -7.12 2.36
N SER A 820 -11.64 -6.44 2.41
CA SER A 820 -12.89 -7.04 2.93
C SER A 820 -13.44 -8.12 1.99
N HIS A 821 -13.41 -7.90 0.66
CA HIS A 821 -13.73 -8.92 -0.33
C HIS A 821 -12.75 -10.10 -0.26
N HIS A 822 -11.44 -9.85 -0.20
CA HIS A 822 -10.42 -10.90 -0.19
C HIS A 822 -10.47 -11.75 1.10
N SER A 823 -10.78 -11.15 2.26
CA SER A 823 -11.00 -11.90 3.51
C SER A 823 -12.35 -12.63 3.54
N SER A 824 -13.41 -12.08 2.93
CA SER A 824 -14.68 -12.79 2.70
C SER A 824 -14.51 -14.00 1.79
N ILE A 825 -13.76 -13.87 0.69
CA ILE A 825 -13.37 -14.98 -0.19
C ILE A 825 -12.60 -16.03 0.62
N ARG A 826 -11.54 -15.68 1.36
CA ARG A 826 -10.80 -16.63 2.22
C ARG A 826 -11.64 -17.26 3.34
N ALA A 827 -12.78 -16.66 3.73
CA ALA A 827 -13.75 -17.30 4.62
C ALA A 827 -14.63 -18.30 3.86
N LYS A 828 -15.15 -17.92 2.69
CA LYS A 828 -15.99 -18.79 1.84
C LYS A 828 -15.21 -19.96 1.23
N THR A 829 -13.96 -19.79 0.80
CA THR A 829 -13.10 -20.90 0.36
C THR A 829 -12.86 -21.90 1.48
N ARG A 830 -12.67 -21.46 2.73
CA ARG A 830 -12.55 -22.37 3.88
C ARG A 830 -13.88 -23.06 4.22
N GLN A 831 -15.01 -22.36 4.13
CA GLN A 831 -16.32 -22.98 4.30
C GLN A 831 -16.58 -24.03 3.21
N MET A 832 -16.23 -23.73 1.96
CA MET A 832 -16.32 -24.64 0.83
C MET A 832 -15.41 -25.87 1.02
N MET A 833 -14.15 -25.68 1.39
CA MET A 833 -13.22 -26.77 1.69
C MET A 833 -13.72 -27.64 2.85
N ALA A 834 -14.29 -27.04 3.90
CA ALA A 834 -14.94 -27.80 4.98
C ALA A 834 -16.09 -28.66 4.45
N THR A 835 -17.04 -28.08 3.70
CA THR A 835 -18.16 -28.84 3.13
C THR A 835 -17.72 -29.90 2.12
N VAL A 836 -16.60 -29.71 1.39
CA VAL A 836 -16.04 -30.73 0.49
C VAL A 836 -15.33 -31.84 1.28
N SER A 837 -14.66 -31.52 2.39
CA SER A 837 -14.12 -32.55 3.29
C SER A 837 -15.21 -33.34 4.01
N GLU A 838 -16.31 -32.69 4.40
CA GLU A 838 -17.50 -33.35 4.94
C GLU A 838 -18.14 -34.26 3.87
N LEU A 839 -18.36 -33.75 2.66
CA LEU A 839 -18.94 -34.52 1.55
C LEU A 839 -18.09 -35.75 1.20
N SER A 840 -16.75 -35.62 1.16
CA SER A 840 -15.86 -36.75 0.86
C SER A 840 -15.77 -37.76 2.00
N ILE A 841 -15.89 -37.34 3.27
CA ILE A 841 -16.08 -38.26 4.41
C ILE A 841 -17.42 -39.01 4.28
N PHE A 842 -18.51 -38.32 3.94
CA PHE A 842 -19.81 -38.98 3.71
C PHE A 842 -19.79 -39.94 2.51
N GLN A 843 -19.10 -39.58 1.41
CA GLN A 843 -18.91 -40.45 0.25
C GLN A 843 -18.07 -41.70 0.60
N ALA A 844 -16.97 -41.53 1.32
CA ALA A 844 -16.15 -42.66 1.78
C ALA A 844 -16.94 -43.58 2.72
N SER A 845 -17.70 -43.02 3.67
CA SER A 845 -18.58 -43.76 4.58
C SER A 845 -19.70 -44.49 3.82
N ALA A 846 -20.32 -43.86 2.80
CA ALA A 846 -21.33 -44.49 1.97
C ALA A 846 -20.76 -45.66 1.14
N ILE A 847 -19.55 -45.51 0.57
CA ILE A 847 -18.86 -46.58 -0.15
C ILE A 847 -18.51 -47.75 0.80
N GLN A 848 -18.00 -47.47 1.99
CA GLN A 848 -17.70 -48.49 3.00
C GLN A 848 -18.97 -49.22 3.48
N LEU A 849 -20.06 -48.49 3.73
CA LEU A 849 -21.36 -49.09 4.07
C LEU A 849 -21.93 -49.92 2.92
N GLN A 850 -21.77 -49.48 1.66
CA GLN A 850 -22.23 -50.25 0.51
C GLN A 850 -21.39 -51.52 0.28
N GLN A 851 -20.08 -51.46 0.52
CA GLN A 851 -19.20 -52.64 0.50
C GLN A 851 -19.55 -53.62 1.63
N GLU A 852 -19.84 -53.12 2.84
CA GLU A 852 -20.25 -53.96 3.96
C GLU A 852 -21.65 -54.57 3.75
N VAL A 853 -22.59 -53.83 3.16
CA VAL A 853 -23.89 -54.38 2.73
C VAL A 853 -23.67 -55.50 1.71
N GLN A 854 -22.89 -55.30 0.65
CA GLN A 854 -22.59 -56.35 -0.34
C GLN A 854 -21.88 -57.56 0.28
N ARG A 855 -21.00 -57.35 1.27
CA ARG A 855 -20.33 -58.42 2.02
C ARG A 855 -21.31 -59.22 2.89
N LEU A 856 -22.28 -58.55 3.50
CA LEU A 856 -23.33 -59.17 4.31
C LEU A 856 -24.39 -59.86 3.44
N GLU A 857 -24.79 -59.27 2.31
CA GLU A 857 -25.65 -59.89 1.29
C GLU A 857 -25.03 -61.20 0.78
N GLY A 858 -23.76 -61.19 0.38
CA GLY A 858 -23.06 -62.41 -0.05
C GLY A 858 -22.90 -63.46 1.05
N LEU A 859 -22.75 -63.06 2.33
CA LEU A 859 -22.76 -63.99 3.46
C LEU A 859 -24.16 -64.57 3.73
N VAL A 860 -25.23 -63.82 3.48
CA VAL A 860 -26.61 -64.33 3.57
C VAL A 860 -26.90 -65.29 2.42
N GLU A 861 -26.53 -64.97 1.17
CA GLU A 861 -26.66 -65.89 0.04
C GLU A 861 -25.88 -67.20 0.27
N GLU A 862 -24.64 -67.13 0.79
CA GLU A 862 -23.85 -68.32 1.16
C GLU A 862 -24.51 -69.12 2.30
N ALA A 863 -25.03 -68.45 3.33
CA ALA A 863 -25.71 -69.10 4.46
C ALA A 863 -27.04 -69.76 4.05
N GLU A 864 -27.83 -69.13 3.18
CA GLU A 864 -29.04 -69.71 2.59
C GLU A 864 -28.68 -70.93 1.71
N ARG A 865 -27.65 -70.81 0.85
CA ARG A 865 -27.11 -71.90 0.03
C ARG A 865 -26.68 -73.09 0.90
N LEU A 866 -26.01 -72.86 2.03
CA LEU A 866 -25.60 -73.92 2.97
C LEU A 866 -26.79 -74.58 3.65
N MET A 867 -27.80 -73.81 4.08
CA MET A 867 -29.04 -74.36 4.64
C MET A 867 -29.83 -75.20 3.62
N GLU A 868 -29.85 -74.83 2.34
CA GLU A 868 -30.46 -75.66 1.27
C GLU A 868 -29.72 -77.00 1.07
N GLN A 869 -28.42 -77.06 1.35
CA GLN A 869 -27.62 -78.29 1.37
C GLN A 869 -27.75 -79.09 2.69
N GLY A 870 -28.37 -78.50 3.72
CA GLY A 870 -28.49 -79.10 5.06
C GLY A 870 -27.22 -78.96 5.92
N GLU A 871 -26.28 -78.09 5.52
CA GLU A 871 -25.08 -77.75 6.30
C GLU A 871 -25.34 -76.55 7.22
N ALA A 872 -24.42 -76.27 8.15
CA ALA A 872 -24.58 -75.15 9.07
C ALA A 872 -24.40 -73.80 8.34
N PRO A 873 -25.28 -72.81 8.55
CA PRO A 873 -25.23 -71.53 7.81
C PRO A 873 -23.97 -70.70 8.09
N PHE A 874 -23.33 -70.89 9.25
CA PHE A 874 -22.03 -70.28 9.60
C PHE A 874 -21.39 -71.05 10.77
N VAL A 875 -20.07 -70.93 10.94
CA VAL A 875 -19.28 -71.72 11.91
C VAL A 875 -19.72 -71.47 13.34
N GLU A 876 -20.08 -70.23 13.70
CA GLU A 876 -20.57 -69.88 15.03
C GLU A 876 -21.95 -70.49 15.33
N ALA A 877 -22.76 -70.81 14.31
CA ALA A 877 -24.00 -71.56 14.48
C ALA A 877 -23.72 -73.03 14.83
N GLU A 878 -22.71 -73.64 14.20
CA GLU A 878 -22.23 -74.98 14.55
C GLU A 878 -21.65 -74.99 15.97
N GLU A 879 -20.79 -74.03 16.33
CA GLU A 879 -20.27 -73.90 17.69
C GLU A 879 -21.38 -73.71 18.73
N LEU A 880 -22.39 -72.86 18.47
CA LEU A 880 -23.52 -72.67 19.39
C LEU A 880 -24.37 -73.93 19.51
N TYR A 881 -24.60 -74.65 18.40
CA TYR A 881 -25.30 -75.94 18.42
C TYR A 881 -24.51 -76.99 19.22
N LEU A 882 -23.20 -77.10 19.01
CA LEU A 882 -22.33 -78.01 19.76
C LEU A 882 -22.30 -77.66 21.25
N ARG A 883 -22.18 -76.38 21.62
CA ARG A 883 -22.24 -75.91 23.02
C ARG A 883 -23.59 -76.22 23.67
N GLU A 884 -24.70 -76.09 22.93
CA GLU A 884 -26.05 -76.42 23.41
C GLU A 884 -26.27 -77.94 23.55
N VAL A 885 -25.74 -78.74 22.62
CA VAL A 885 -25.71 -80.21 22.73
C VAL A 885 -24.85 -80.65 23.92
N GLU A 886 -23.67 -80.06 24.11
CA GLU A 886 -22.85 -80.27 25.30
C GLU A 886 -23.56 -79.85 26.58
N ALA A 887 -24.23 -78.70 26.61
CA ALA A 887 -25.00 -78.25 27.77
C ALA A 887 -26.11 -79.24 28.14
N ARG A 888 -26.83 -79.77 27.15
CA ARG A 888 -27.84 -80.83 27.33
C ARG A 888 -27.22 -82.15 27.84
N GLN A 889 -26.07 -82.57 27.30
CA GLN A 889 -25.35 -83.76 27.78
C GLN A 889 -24.84 -83.58 29.22
N ARG A 890 -24.23 -82.42 29.52
CA ARG A 890 -23.77 -82.05 30.87
C ARG A 890 -24.95 -82.04 31.84
N TYR A 891 -26.08 -81.43 31.49
CA TYR A 891 -27.30 -81.40 32.31
C TYR A 891 -27.88 -82.81 32.55
N ALA A 892 -27.96 -83.65 31.52
CA ALA A 892 -28.35 -85.05 31.66
C ALA A 892 -27.40 -85.84 32.58
N SER A 893 -26.08 -85.61 32.48
CA SER A 893 -25.09 -86.22 33.36
C SER A 893 -25.21 -85.74 34.82
N ILE A 894 -25.57 -84.47 35.04
CA ILE A 894 -25.81 -83.89 36.37
C ILE A 894 -27.08 -84.48 36.98
N ILE A 895 -28.18 -84.61 36.21
CA ILE A 895 -29.39 -85.29 36.67
C ILE A 895 -29.10 -86.74 37.05
N ARG A 896 -28.29 -87.45 36.25
CA ARG A 896 -27.86 -88.82 36.55
C ARG A 896 -27.04 -88.89 37.84
N ARG A 897 -25.97 -88.09 37.95
CA ARG A 897 -25.15 -88.00 39.17
C ARG A 897 -25.95 -87.59 40.39
N ARG A 898 -26.95 -86.71 40.23
CA ARG A 898 -27.84 -86.31 41.33
C ARG A 898 -28.71 -87.46 41.80
N LYS A 899 -29.26 -88.30 40.90
CA LYS A 899 -29.99 -89.52 41.29
C LYS A 899 -29.09 -90.56 41.95
N GLU A 900 -27.85 -90.71 41.46
CA GLU A 900 -26.84 -91.59 42.06
C GLU A 900 -26.45 -91.09 43.47
N ALA A 901 -26.21 -89.78 43.64
CA ALA A 901 -25.91 -89.17 44.93
C ALA A 901 -27.11 -89.10 45.90
N GLU A 902 -28.34 -88.91 45.41
CA GLU A 902 -29.56 -89.00 46.24
C GLU A 902 -29.76 -90.43 46.75
N ALA A 903 -29.39 -91.46 45.97
CA ALA A 903 -29.36 -92.84 46.45
C ALA A 903 -28.25 -93.08 47.50
N GLU A 904 -27.03 -92.56 47.30
CA GLU A 904 -25.94 -92.63 48.28
C GLU A 904 -26.28 -91.88 49.59
N VAL A 905 -26.88 -90.70 49.51
CA VAL A 905 -27.31 -89.93 50.68
C VAL A 905 -28.48 -90.62 51.39
N THR A 906 -29.40 -91.25 50.66
CA THR A 906 -30.47 -92.08 51.28
C THR A 906 -29.87 -93.29 52.00
N ALA A 907 -28.82 -93.91 51.47
CA ALA A 907 -28.10 -94.99 52.14
C ALA A 907 -27.31 -94.49 53.39
N ALA A 908 -26.67 -93.33 53.30
CA ALA A 908 -25.91 -92.73 54.41
C ALA A 908 -26.81 -92.20 55.54
N SER A 909 -28.00 -91.69 55.21
CA SER A 909 -28.96 -91.11 56.16
C SER A 909 -29.61 -92.13 57.10
N MET A 910 -29.41 -93.44 56.88
CA MET A 910 -29.93 -94.51 57.75
C MET A 910 -29.31 -94.53 59.15
N ASN A 911 -28.18 -93.84 59.38
CA ASN A 911 -27.37 -93.97 60.60
C ASN A 911 -27.44 -92.79 61.59
N PHE A 912 -28.37 -91.83 61.42
CA PHE A 912 -28.56 -90.74 62.38
C PHE A 912 -30.02 -90.55 62.82
N LEU A 913 -30.44 -91.29 63.85
CA LEU A 913 -31.67 -91.01 64.59
C LEU A 913 -31.47 -89.76 65.46
N THR A 914 -31.94 -88.60 65.02
CA THR A 914 -31.99 -87.37 65.82
C THR A 914 -33.43 -87.00 66.16
N THR A 915 -33.82 -87.15 67.43
CA THR A 915 -35.18 -86.84 67.93
C THR A 915 -35.34 -85.38 68.36
N ALA A 916 -34.66 -84.45 67.68
CA ALA A 916 -34.77 -83.02 67.94
C ALA A 916 -35.82 -82.39 67.02
N GLU A 917 -36.83 -81.73 67.59
CA GLU A 917 -37.87 -81.06 66.80
C GLU A 917 -37.28 -79.95 65.93
N GLN A 918 -37.64 -79.95 64.64
CA GLN A 918 -37.18 -78.93 63.71
C GLN A 918 -37.75 -77.56 64.11
N ARG A 919 -36.86 -76.59 64.42
CA ARG A 919 -37.25 -75.19 64.48
C ARG A 919 -37.73 -74.74 63.08
N PRO A 920 -38.93 -74.15 62.94
CA PRO A 920 -39.45 -73.75 61.64
C PRO A 920 -38.50 -72.79 60.91
N ASN A 921 -38.19 -73.11 59.65
CA ASN A 921 -37.39 -72.26 58.78
C ASN A 921 -38.16 -70.94 58.51
N ALA A 922 -37.61 -69.82 58.96
CA ALA A 922 -38.11 -68.50 58.59
C ALA A 922 -37.74 -68.21 57.14
N TYR A 923 -38.73 -68.27 56.25
CA TYR A 923 -38.56 -68.18 54.80
C TYR A 923 -37.87 -66.87 54.37
N ILE A 924 -36.93 -67.00 53.44
CA ILE A 924 -36.54 -65.90 52.55
C ILE A 924 -37.70 -65.73 51.55
N PRO A 925 -38.32 -64.55 51.41
CA PRO A 925 -39.33 -64.32 50.38
C PRO A 925 -38.67 -64.17 49.01
N ASP A 926 -39.26 -64.78 47.99
CA ASP A 926 -38.75 -64.81 46.60
C ASP A 926 -38.99 -63.49 45.83
N ASP A 927 -38.50 -62.37 46.35
CA ASP A 927 -38.31 -61.11 45.61
C ASP A 927 -36.83 -60.96 45.23
N ASP A 928 -36.53 -60.56 43.97
CA ASP A 928 -35.23 -60.64 43.26
C ASP A 928 -33.97 -60.01 43.90
N LEU A 929 -34.07 -59.41 45.09
CA LEU A 929 -32.97 -58.73 45.80
C LEU A 929 -32.88 -59.20 47.26
N GLY A 930 -32.78 -60.52 47.46
CA GLY A 930 -32.78 -61.22 48.74
C GLY A 930 -31.68 -60.81 49.75
N VAL A 931 -31.89 -59.66 50.41
CA VAL A 931 -31.01 -59.09 51.44
C VAL A 931 -31.86 -58.66 52.65
N PRO A 932 -31.52 -59.06 53.89
CA PRO A 932 -32.30 -58.69 55.08
C PRO A 932 -32.39 -57.18 55.31
N LYS A 933 -33.60 -56.66 55.51
CA LYS A 933 -33.87 -55.24 55.81
C LYS A 933 -33.46 -54.90 57.26
N PRO A 934 -32.47 -54.01 57.51
CA PRO A 934 -32.10 -53.63 58.87
C PRO A 934 -33.18 -52.78 59.53
N TYR A 935 -33.52 -53.10 60.79
CA TYR A 935 -34.52 -52.37 61.59
C TYR A 935 -33.85 -51.29 62.45
N GLY A 936 -34.26 -50.03 62.33
CA GLY A 936 -33.76 -48.95 63.21
C GLY A 936 -34.01 -47.54 62.68
N ALA A 937 -34.26 -46.58 63.58
CA ALA A 937 -34.64 -45.20 63.25
C ALA A 937 -33.47 -44.27 62.84
N LEU A 938 -32.28 -44.81 62.59
CA LEU A 938 -31.07 -44.07 62.21
C LEU A 938 -30.72 -44.28 60.73
N VAL A 939 -31.70 -44.00 59.86
CA VAL A 939 -31.58 -44.20 58.40
C VAL A 939 -30.49 -43.28 57.83
N PRO A 940 -29.42 -43.82 57.22
CA PRO A 940 -28.39 -42.99 56.57
C PRO A 940 -28.98 -42.27 55.36
N PHE A 941 -28.88 -40.93 55.34
CA PHE A 941 -29.36 -40.10 54.25
C PHE A 941 -28.63 -40.46 52.93
N LYS A 942 -29.37 -40.72 51.86
CA LYS A 942 -28.80 -41.13 50.56
C LYS A 942 -27.82 -40.05 50.03
N PRO A 943 -26.55 -40.40 49.71
CA PRO A 943 -25.65 -39.45 49.08
C PRO A 943 -26.10 -39.07 47.66
N THR A 944 -26.12 -37.78 47.35
CA THR A 944 -26.43 -37.26 46.01
C THR A 944 -25.29 -37.61 45.03
N PRO A 945 -25.56 -38.23 43.87
CA PRO A 945 -24.49 -38.76 43.00
C PRO A 945 -24.01 -37.79 41.91
N THR A 946 -22.77 -38.01 41.45
CA THR A 946 -22.10 -37.38 40.28
C THR A 946 -21.75 -35.88 40.43
N VAL A 947 -20.75 -35.31 39.73
CA VAL A 947 -19.98 -35.80 38.58
C VAL A 947 -18.47 -35.81 38.87
N GLN A 948 -17.76 -36.86 38.42
CA GLN A 948 -16.30 -36.89 38.43
C GLN A 948 -15.73 -36.02 37.29
N SER A 949 -14.82 -35.09 37.60
CA SER A 949 -13.97 -34.45 36.60
C SER A 949 -12.51 -34.54 37.05
N SER A 950 -11.67 -35.17 36.23
CA SER A 950 -10.35 -35.63 36.64
C SER A 950 -9.24 -34.65 36.26
N ARG A 951 -8.35 -34.36 37.24
CA ARG A 951 -6.95 -33.92 37.06
C ARG A 951 -6.69 -32.67 36.21
N PHE A 952 -6.22 -31.61 36.85
CA PHE A 952 -4.94 -30.99 36.47
C PHE A 952 -4.23 -30.45 37.72
N TYR A 953 -3.04 -31.00 38.02
CA TYR A 953 -2.17 -30.55 39.11
C TYR A 953 -1.02 -29.71 38.54
N GLY A 954 -0.56 -28.74 39.33
CA GLY A 954 0.84 -28.31 39.30
C GLY A 954 1.26 -27.28 38.24
N ARG A 955 1.20 -25.99 38.62
CA ARG A 955 2.37 -25.11 38.47
C ARG A 955 2.42 -24.12 39.62
N GLN A 956 3.33 -24.36 40.55
CA GLN A 956 3.76 -23.32 41.50
C GLN A 956 4.49 -22.23 40.72
N LEU A 957 4.24 -20.97 41.06
CA LEU A 957 5.13 -19.86 40.76
C LEU A 957 5.08 -18.90 41.94
N GLU A 958 6.24 -18.54 42.47
CA GLU A 958 6.35 -17.72 43.66
C GLU A 958 6.23 -16.24 43.30
N SER A 959 5.42 -15.48 44.04
CA SER A 959 5.43 -14.03 44.01
C SER A 959 5.25 -13.49 45.43
N TYR A 960 6.37 -13.13 46.05
CA TYR A 960 6.43 -12.52 47.38
C TYR A 960 5.79 -11.12 47.41
N GLN A 961 5.60 -10.60 48.63
CA GLN A 961 5.18 -9.23 48.99
C GLN A 961 3.67 -8.95 48.97
N SER A 962 2.98 -9.49 49.99
CA SER A 962 1.79 -8.86 50.54
C SER A 962 2.09 -7.41 50.96
N ARG A 963 1.39 -6.43 50.38
CA ARG A 963 1.24 -5.10 50.98
C ARG A 963 -0.22 -4.92 51.40
N GLU A 964 -0.43 -4.94 52.71
CA GLU A 964 -1.72 -4.69 53.33
C GLU A 964 -2.12 -3.23 53.09
N ILE A 965 -3.26 -3.00 52.45
CA ILE A 965 -3.96 -1.72 52.52
C ILE A 965 -5.38 -2.01 52.98
N THR A 966 -5.73 -1.38 54.10
CA THR A 966 -6.95 -1.59 54.88
C THR A 966 -8.23 -1.39 54.07
N ALA A 967 -9.19 -2.28 54.26
CA ALA A 967 -10.52 -2.12 53.68
C ALA A 967 -11.31 -0.98 54.34
N ARG A 968 -12.06 -0.22 53.53
CA ARG A 968 -13.31 0.41 53.96
C ARG A 968 -14.41 0.05 52.96
N PRO A 969 -15.64 -0.24 53.42
CA PRO A 969 -16.62 -0.93 52.59
C PRO A 969 -17.49 0.02 51.75
N GLY A 970 -17.96 -0.53 50.62
CA GLY A 970 -19.34 -0.38 50.16
C GLY A 970 -19.91 1.01 49.95
N ASN A 971 -19.96 1.44 48.69
CA ASN A 971 -21.25 1.85 48.13
C ASN A 971 -21.45 1.18 46.77
N THR A 972 -22.63 0.62 46.56
CA THR A 972 -22.97 -0.17 45.37
C THR A 972 -23.63 0.70 44.32
N GLU A 973 -22.97 0.89 43.18
CA GLU A 973 -23.66 1.27 41.94
C GLU A 973 -23.48 0.16 40.90
N LEU A 974 -24.61 -0.29 40.35
CA LEU A 974 -24.68 -1.38 39.40
C LEU A 974 -24.59 -0.83 37.98
N SER A 975 -23.60 -1.27 37.22
CA SER A 975 -23.62 -1.17 35.76
C SER A 975 -23.05 -2.46 35.16
N VAL A 976 -23.69 -2.95 34.10
CA VAL A 976 -23.68 -4.37 33.73
C VAL A 976 -23.16 -4.57 32.29
N ASP A 977 -22.45 -5.68 32.09
CA ASP A 977 -22.06 -6.31 30.81
C ASP A 977 -21.31 -5.48 29.75
N HIS A 978 -19.98 -5.64 29.77
CA HIS A 978 -19.22 -5.81 28.52
C HIS A 978 -18.39 -7.11 28.55
N ALA A 979 -19.02 -8.19 28.10
CA ALA A 979 -18.47 -9.55 28.10
C ALA A 979 -17.30 -9.75 27.13
N CYS A 980 -16.42 -10.69 27.48
CA CYS A 980 -15.13 -10.94 26.86
C CYS A 980 -15.15 -11.25 25.35
N ARG A 981 -14.18 -10.69 24.61
CA ARG A 981 -13.66 -11.22 23.33
C ARG A 981 -12.13 -11.26 23.33
N ARG A 982 -11.52 -12.19 24.08
CA ARG A 982 -10.08 -12.53 23.92
C ARG A 982 -9.90 -13.58 22.83
N ARG A 983 -8.96 -13.35 21.91
CA ARG A 983 -8.62 -14.28 20.82
C ARG A 983 -7.64 -15.34 21.31
N LEU A 984 -7.85 -16.59 20.87
CA LEU A 984 -6.86 -17.66 21.02
C LEU A 984 -5.68 -17.40 20.07
N TYR A 985 -4.47 -17.33 20.62
CA TYR A 985 -3.22 -17.38 19.85
C TYR A 985 -2.59 -18.77 20.02
N ALA A 986 -2.62 -19.58 18.97
CA ALA A 986 -1.99 -20.89 18.96
C ALA A 986 -0.49 -20.76 18.62
N VAL A 987 0.37 -20.91 19.63
CA VAL A 987 1.83 -20.94 19.45
C VAL A 987 2.24 -22.31 18.93
N LYS A 988 2.90 -22.36 17.76
CA LYS A 988 3.47 -23.60 17.21
C LYS A 988 4.70 -24.02 18.01
N LYS A 989 4.84 -25.32 18.29
CA LYS A 989 6.11 -25.91 18.76
C LYS A 989 7.11 -25.99 17.60
N PRO A 990 8.40 -25.66 17.80
CA PRO A 990 9.47 -26.02 16.88
C PRO A 990 9.94 -27.46 17.17
N ASN A 991 9.97 -28.31 16.15
CA ASN A 991 10.64 -29.61 16.22
C ASN A 991 12.09 -29.42 15.74
N HIS A 992 13.07 -29.40 16.65
CA HIS A 992 14.47 -29.51 16.29
C HIS A 992 14.86 -31.00 16.25
N LEU A 993 15.35 -31.45 15.09
CA LEU A 993 15.84 -32.80 14.87
C LEU A 993 17.37 -32.83 14.76
N SER A 994 17.91 -33.96 15.17
CA SER A 994 19.29 -34.43 15.14
C SER A 994 20.21 -33.94 14.00
N ALA A 995 21.38 -33.44 14.40
CA ALA A 995 22.68 -33.60 13.72
C ALA A 995 23.73 -33.75 14.85
N THR A 996 24.15 -34.97 15.19
CA THR A 996 25.35 -35.68 14.71
C THR A 996 26.68 -35.06 15.15
N ASN A 997 27.37 -35.78 16.05
CA ASN A 997 28.66 -35.49 16.71
C ASN A 997 28.62 -34.35 17.74
#